data_AF-A0A1F0Q802-F1
#
_entry.id   AF-A0A1F0Q802-F1
#
_cell.length_a   1.000
_cell.length_b   1.000
_cell.length_c   1.000
_cell.angle_alpha   90.00
_cell.angle_beta   90.00
_cell.angle_gamma   90.00
#
_symmetry.space_group_name_H-M   'P 1'
#
loop_
_entity.id
_entity.type
_entity.pdbx_description
1 polymer ?
#
loop_
_entity_poly.entity_id
_entity_poly.type
_entity_poly.pdbx_seq_one_letter_code
_entity_poly.pdbx_strand_id
1 'polypeptide(L)'
;MTNVIFFGHGATADDIRSRLSDLRAVGLLQDFLWIDYAHPTSGAVVRSFTEEGTARLSTLDDALRSFSGDVLLATIDPMDAEQPQDVAKLTEWVGAVDQRLIQASNLRVRLLLSALPRESVDIAPLQGWSNLVLSPEEGGTPASSRIRPIKRTADGFELAQFAAPAVASIFGLWRGMPEPAVLDPDTHRVIETGDRQRFRLVRAFHRTIDAGDIEDKVRKAVFDPGQRLPQPQVNNISRAVHFANPEQLTDQCAQMFINQEISPLVSAPTAYEELQSHKVSGWAALKDNLRLYWSTVVGKPQDWVEGQRGAMNKNAATFLQKMLYGADSSVEVVLAGHSGKGSGATSVDELRQASEHTMRVAREQQFSLGQEPQLSRTWEAYHDYALGLVDGSWRDSIDTKGLRNNQGNMYIVQYGGQSVQDVSASFEGFHPLMTSTLGYTHESQATVAPFDPVGAERFAADIEYTSQQTRNEAVSRKKHEFASWRAKNSTTFAWKVGQGLWEKLGHAQQKYRDAHAKARELQELANSFQARDFNAENKALTRKLRTMWIVLFVVLALMTYMVAGRYNADLPLGEYLQWFDWPWYVVGIILAVLLFLVCSWAVFTKAQREIFDYVQRRKLLNRNQEIAAQNLATASAEISRISNAYNQFLSWSALLGRAIYAPFGRKETSSDHLRTPQSGLPENARIAQAVLNRDDAVRMTDEIRSHIFQTEWAHRSLKSLLDDMNDTFERNRTGHSAVALNEMWGMAGLGSSTALDNLSRSLDHPYMQDRDLKQQEWQKVITDPRMARSLQQYLSRVTFREEGGSRVQSTAEFLDGMNQEKGALQAFSPNALTNAGGAEGYTEIDGSRTRIVEVDSQTALTSQLSRSVTVVQYGKITDFKYLIPDAASGAPSFKDSSDFSLDDLDDMDHMGFKSPGQSTSEAPTMPPTFGQPEAPDLSDLDETF
;
A
#
# COMPACT_ATOMS: atom_id res chain seq x y z
N MET A 1 23.90 4.08 27.19
CA MET A 1 24.11 2.67 27.62
C MET A 1 25.48 2.61 28.26
N THR A 2 25.58 2.04 29.45
CA THR A 2 26.86 1.89 30.16
C THR A 2 27.55 0.62 29.67
N ASN A 3 28.80 0.75 29.28
CA ASN A 3 29.58 -0.35 28.73
C ASN A 3 30.24 -1.15 29.85
N VAL A 4 30.20 -2.49 29.80
CA VAL A 4 30.74 -3.35 30.87
C VAL A 4 31.88 -4.22 30.36
N ILE A 5 33.00 -4.21 31.10
CA ILE A 5 34.17 -5.06 30.87
C ILE A 5 34.36 -5.98 32.08
N PHE A 6 34.31 -7.28 31.85
CA PHE A 6 34.53 -8.30 32.87
C PHE A 6 35.97 -8.81 32.89
N PHE A 7 36.54 -8.93 34.09
CA PHE A 7 37.80 -9.60 34.37
C PHE A 7 37.56 -10.86 35.18
N GLY A 8 37.88 -12.03 34.62
CA GLY A 8 37.70 -13.31 35.31
C GLY A 8 38.69 -14.35 34.82
N HIS A 9 39.17 -15.18 35.76
CA HIS A 9 40.14 -16.25 35.52
C HIS A 9 39.74 -17.49 36.34
N GLY A 10 40.10 -18.67 35.85
CA GLY A 10 39.80 -19.96 36.47
C GLY A 10 38.53 -20.63 35.92
N ALA A 11 38.36 -21.92 36.23
CA ALA A 11 37.32 -22.77 35.64
C ALA A 11 35.89 -22.23 35.88
N THR A 12 35.58 -21.83 37.11
CA THR A 12 34.25 -21.28 37.46
C THR A 12 33.96 -19.96 36.75
N ALA A 13 34.97 -19.08 36.61
CA ALA A 13 34.80 -17.82 35.90
C ALA A 13 34.58 -18.05 34.39
N ASP A 14 35.26 -19.03 33.82
CA ASP A 14 35.05 -19.46 32.43
C ASP A 14 33.67 -20.07 32.18
N ASP A 15 33.14 -20.85 33.13
CA ASP A 15 31.78 -21.39 33.05
C ASP A 15 30.72 -20.28 33.11
N ILE A 16 30.92 -19.26 33.96
CA ILE A 16 30.05 -18.07 34.01
C ILE A 16 30.09 -17.34 32.67
N ARG A 17 31.28 -17.11 32.12
CA ARG A 17 31.45 -16.50 30.79
C ARG A 17 30.73 -17.29 29.72
N SER A 18 30.86 -18.63 29.71
CA SER A 18 30.18 -19.48 28.73
C SER A 18 28.67 -19.34 28.80
N ARG A 19 28.09 -19.30 30.01
CA ARG A 19 26.66 -19.10 30.19
C ARG A 19 26.19 -17.71 29.78
N LEU A 20 26.94 -16.67 30.10
CA LEU A 20 26.64 -15.31 29.62
C LEU A 20 26.72 -15.24 28.08
N SER A 21 27.67 -15.94 27.47
CA SER A 21 27.75 -16.09 26.02
C SER A 21 26.51 -16.77 25.45
N ASP A 22 26.05 -17.86 26.07
CA ASP A 22 24.84 -18.57 25.64
C ASP A 22 23.60 -17.66 25.74
N LEU A 23 23.45 -16.92 26.85
CA LEU A 23 22.35 -15.97 27.02
C LEU A 23 22.42 -14.81 26.00
N ARG A 24 23.63 -14.35 25.64
CA ARG A 24 23.82 -13.36 24.58
C ARG A 24 23.47 -13.90 23.19
N ALA A 25 23.92 -15.12 22.87
CA ALA A 25 23.64 -15.81 21.61
C ALA A 25 22.13 -16.08 21.41
N VAL A 26 21.42 -16.26 22.53
CA VAL A 26 19.97 -16.44 22.58
C VAL A 26 19.20 -15.10 22.51
N GLY A 27 19.91 -13.97 22.54
CA GLY A 27 19.36 -12.62 22.37
C GLY A 27 18.91 -11.94 23.66
N LEU A 28 19.17 -12.53 24.83
CA LEU A 28 18.67 -12.03 26.13
C LEU A 28 19.57 -10.95 26.75
N LEU A 29 20.85 -10.93 26.38
CA LEU A 29 21.83 -9.97 26.90
C LEU A 29 22.25 -8.95 25.84
N GLN A 30 22.72 -7.79 26.29
CA GLN A 30 23.45 -6.79 25.51
C GLN A 30 24.89 -7.23 25.29
N ASP A 31 25.60 -6.55 24.37
CA ASP A 31 27.00 -6.83 24.09
C ASP A 31 27.88 -6.55 25.32
N PHE A 32 28.85 -7.42 25.57
CA PHE A 32 29.80 -7.27 26.66
C PHE A 32 31.20 -7.77 26.27
N LEU A 33 32.21 -7.28 27.00
CA LEU A 33 33.59 -7.73 26.86
C LEU A 33 33.99 -8.62 28.03
N TRP A 34 34.77 -9.65 27.73
CA TRP A 34 35.43 -10.49 28.73
C TRP A 34 36.93 -10.55 28.51
N ILE A 35 37.69 -10.36 29.58
CA ILE A 35 39.14 -10.43 29.62
C ILE A 35 39.56 -11.46 30.65
N ASP A 36 40.30 -12.48 30.19
CA ASP A 36 41.04 -13.35 31.10
C ASP A 36 42.37 -12.69 31.44
N TYR A 37 42.44 -12.14 32.64
CA TYR A 37 43.56 -11.31 33.09
C TYR A 37 44.87 -12.12 33.29
N ALA A 38 44.83 -13.45 33.24
CA ALA A 38 46.04 -14.26 33.31
C ALA A 38 46.92 -14.16 32.05
N HIS A 39 46.32 -13.77 30.93
CA HIS A 39 47.00 -13.55 29.66
C HIS A 39 47.66 -12.15 29.58
N PRO A 40 48.71 -11.96 28.77
CA PRO A 40 49.38 -10.67 28.65
C PRO A 40 48.52 -9.62 27.91
N THR A 41 48.67 -8.36 28.31
CA THR A 41 47.95 -7.19 27.76
C THR A 41 48.20 -6.90 26.28
N SER A 42 49.30 -7.43 25.72
CA SER A 42 49.70 -7.23 24.32
C SER A 42 49.05 -8.19 23.32
N GLY A 43 48.32 -9.22 23.78
CA GLY A 43 47.73 -10.25 22.94
C GLY A 43 46.30 -9.94 22.45
N ALA A 44 45.86 -10.63 21.39
CA ALA A 44 44.47 -10.61 20.94
C ALA A 44 43.59 -11.56 21.81
N VAL A 45 43.44 -11.21 23.09
CA VAL A 45 42.79 -12.05 24.11
C VAL A 45 41.46 -11.47 24.62
N VAL A 46 41.09 -10.27 24.15
CA VAL A 46 39.80 -9.65 24.51
C VAL A 46 38.70 -10.32 23.71
N ARG A 47 37.72 -10.91 24.43
CA ARG A 47 36.57 -11.58 23.84
C ARG A 47 35.39 -10.62 23.82
N SER A 48 34.95 -10.23 22.63
CA SER A 48 33.70 -9.50 22.45
C SER A 48 32.59 -10.47 22.07
N PHE A 49 31.49 -10.45 22.83
CA PHE A 49 30.31 -11.26 22.57
C PHE A 49 29.24 -10.39 21.92
N THR A 50 28.97 -10.67 20.64
CA THR A 50 27.95 -10.00 19.83
C THR A 50 26.83 -10.98 19.45
N GLU A 51 25.88 -10.52 18.65
CA GLU A 51 24.68 -11.27 18.23
C GLU A 51 24.98 -12.59 17.49
N GLU A 52 26.14 -12.72 16.86
CA GLU A 52 26.56 -13.92 16.13
C GLU A 52 26.86 -15.13 17.05
N GLY A 53 26.81 -14.95 18.38
CA GLY A 53 26.96 -16.00 19.39
C GLY A 53 28.38 -16.59 19.52
N THR A 54 29.29 -16.26 18.60
CA THR A 54 30.69 -16.63 18.65
C THR A 54 31.53 -15.47 19.18
N ALA A 55 32.42 -15.76 20.13
CA ALA A 55 33.31 -14.74 20.69
C ALA A 55 34.31 -14.27 19.63
N ARG A 56 34.27 -12.99 19.28
CA ARG A 56 35.32 -12.40 18.45
C ARG A 56 36.51 -12.05 19.34
N LEU A 57 37.66 -12.65 19.04
CA LEU A 57 38.93 -12.33 19.67
C LEU A 57 39.53 -11.10 19.02
N SER A 58 39.95 -10.14 19.84
CA SER A 58 40.51 -8.87 19.39
C SER A 58 41.59 -8.36 20.35
N THR A 59 42.38 -7.40 19.87
CA THR A 59 43.27 -6.63 20.73
C THR A 59 42.45 -5.66 21.58
N LEU A 60 43.00 -5.20 22.71
CA LEU A 60 42.33 -4.20 23.54
C LEU A 60 42.02 -2.91 22.77
N ASP A 61 42.92 -2.49 21.88
CA ASP A 61 42.76 -1.30 21.05
C ASP A 61 41.59 -1.44 20.05
N ASP A 62 41.45 -2.61 19.41
CA ASP A 62 40.35 -2.84 18.47
C ASP A 62 39.00 -2.99 19.19
N ALA A 63 38.98 -3.64 20.36
CA ALA A 63 37.77 -3.82 21.15
C ALA A 63 37.23 -2.47 21.66
N LEU A 64 38.09 -1.57 22.14
CA LEU A 64 37.67 -0.29 22.71
C LEU A 64 37.22 0.75 21.67
N ARG A 65 37.48 0.56 20.37
CA ARG A 65 37.06 1.50 19.31
C ARG A 65 35.56 1.69 19.19
N SER A 66 34.77 0.66 19.54
CA SER A 66 33.31 0.72 19.48
C SER A 66 32.67 1.37 20.71
N PHE A 67 33.46 1.72 21.74
CA PHE A 67 32.97 2.23 23.01
C PHE A 67 32.89 3.75 23.00
N SER A 68 31.74 4.28 23.40
CA SER A 68 31.54 5.72 23.68
C SER A 68 30.85 5.87 25.04
N GLY A 69 31.35 6.78 25.89
CA GLY A 69 30.80 7.04 27.24
C GLY A 69 31.53 6.32 28.39
N ASP A 70 30.88 6.27 29.56
CA ASP A 70 31.42 5.66 30.78
C ASP A 70 31.52 4.13 30.68
N VAL A 71 32.57 3.58 31.30
CA VAL A 71 32.87 2.15 31.32
C VAL A 71 32.89 1.62 32.75
N LEU A 72 32.16 0.54 32.97
CA LEU A 72 32.10 -0.19 34.23
C LEU A 72 33.04 -1.40 34.17
N LEU A 73 34.06 -1.38 35.02
CA LEU A 73 35.02 -2.46 35.18
C LEU A 73 34.56 -3.39 36.29
N ALA A 74 34.28 -4.64 35.94
CA ALA A 74 33.81 -5.65 36.87
C ALA A 74 34.81 -6.79 36.97
N THR A 75 35.23 -7.19 38.16
CA THR A 75 35.99 -8.43 38.33
C THR A 75 35.14 -9.49 39.02
N ILE A 76 35.14 -10.69 38.45
CA ILE A 76 34.46 -11.87 38.98
C ILE A 76 35.49 -12.70 39.72
N ASP A 77 35.33 -12.81 41.03
CA ASP A 77 36.20 -13.57 41.92
C ASP A 77 35.43 -14.78 42.48
N PRO A 78 35.72 -16.01 42.00
CA PRO A 78 35.04 -17.22 42.46
C PRO A 78 35.40 -17.65 43.89
N MET A 79 36.31 -16.94 44.58
CA MET A 79 36.81 -17.30 45.92
C MET A 79 37.36 -18.73 45.98
N ASP A 80 38.12 -19.11 44.94
CA ASP A 80 38.79 -20.40 44.87
C ASP A 80 40.09 -20.37 45.70
N ALA A 81 40.23 -21.30 46.64
CA ALA A 81 41.42 -21.42 47.47
C ALA A 81 42.63 -21.94 46.68
N GLU A 82 42.41 -22.75 45.64
CA GLU A 82 43.47 -23.32 44.80
C GLU A 82 43.97 -22.32 43.76
N GLN A 83 43.10 -21.40 43.33
CA GLN A 83 43.38 -20.38 42.32
C GLN A 83 42.98 -18.98 42.83
N PRO A 84 43.70 -18.43 43.84
CA PRO A 84 43.40 -17.11 44.35
C PRO A 84 43.61 -16.02 43.29
N GLN A 85 42.87 -14.92 43.42
CA GLN A 85 42.92 -13.80 42.47
C GLN A 85 44.32 -13.15 42.41
N ASP A 86 44.92 -13.12 41.22
CA ASP A 86 46.20 -12.42 40.98
C ASP A 86 45.96 -10.91 40.83
N VAL A 87 46.10 -10.20 41.95
CA VAL A 87 45.92 -8.74 42.03
C VAL A 87 46.90 -7.98 41.13
N ALA A 88 48.13 -8.46 40.95
CA ALA A 88 49.13 -7.76 40.17
C ALA A 88 48.75 -7.74 38.68
N LYS A 89 48.39 -8.92 38.13
CA LYS A 89 47.94 -9.03 36.73
C LYS A 89 46.62 -8.30 36.49
N LEU A 90 45.67 -8.38 37.43
CA LEU A 90 44.42 -7.61 37.34
C LEU A 90 44.71 -6.10 37.28
N THR A 91 45.62 -5.61 38.12
CA THR A 91 46.00 -4.19 38.15
C THR A 91 46.70 -3.76 36.85
N GLU A 92 47.52 -4.63 36.26
CA GLU A 92 48.14 -4.38 34.95
C GLU A 92 47.07 -4.17 33.86
N TRP A 93 46.08 -5.06 33.79
CA TRP A 93 44.98 -4.97 32.84
C TRP A 93 44.11 -3.73 33.04
N VAL A 94 43.77 -3.41 34.29
CA VAL A 94 43.01 -2.20 34.64
C VAL A 94 43.78 -0.95 34.21
N GLY A 95 45.09 -0.90 34.48
CA GLY A 95 45.95 0.20 34.03
C GLY A 95 46.00 0.31 32.50
N ALA A 96 46.04 -0.81 31.78
CA ALA A 96 46.00 -0.82 30.32
C ALA A 96 44.68 -0.29 29.75
N VAL A 97 43.56 -0.54 30.42
CA VAL A 97 42.23 0.00 30.08
C VAL A 97 42.13 1.49 30.41
N ASP A 98 42.56 1.90 31.62
CA ASP A 98 42.57 3.30 32.06
C ASP A 98 43.39 4.20 31.12
N GLN A 99 44.55 3.72 30.65
CA GLN A 99 45.41 4.47 29.73
C GLN A 99 44.74 4.78 28.38
N ARG A 100 43.79 3.95 27.94
CA ARG A 100 43.12 4.07 26.64
C ARG A 100 41.82 4.87 26.72
N LEU A 101 41.14 4.83 27.86
CA LEU A 101 39.87 5.52 28.11
C LEU A 101 40.10 6.85 28.85
N ILE A 102 40.71 7.83 28.16
CA ILE A 102 41.15 9.12 28.77
C ILE A 102 39.96 10.01 29.21
N GLN A 103 38.75 9.75 28.74
CA GLN A 103 37.55 10.59 28.97
C GLN A 103 36.44 9.93 29.81
N ALA A 104 36.58 8.66 30.23
CA ALA A 104 35.54 7.91 30.94
C ALA A 104 35.82 7.83 32.44
N SER A 105 34.78 7.95 33.28
CA SER A 105 34.90 7.63 34.70
C SER A 105 34.88 6.11 34.88
N ASN A 106 36.04 5.50 35.05
CA ASN A 106 36.14 4.04 35.20
C ASN A 106 35.68 3.62 36.59
N LEU A 107 34.41 3.25 36.68
CA LEU A 107 33.76 2.70 37.87
C LEU A 107 34.20 1.24 38.05
N ARG A 108 34.49 0.82 39.30
CA ARG A 108 35.11 -0.48 39.58
C ARG A 108 34.35 -1.28 40.63
N VAL A 109 33.98 -2.51 40.29
CA VAL A 109 33.20 -3.40 41.17
C VAL A 109 33.83 -4.78 41.20
N ARG A 110 34.10 -5.29 42.41
CA ARG A 110 34.53 -6.67 42.64
C ARG A 110 33.32 -7.46 43.10
N LEU A 111 32.94 -8.48 42.33
CA LEU A 111 31.91 -9.44 42.71
C LEU A 111 32.57 -10.73 43.17
N LEU A 112 32.47 -11.00 44.47
CA LEU A 112 32.90 -12.23 45.12
C LEU A 112 31.75 -13.25 45.09
N LEU A 113 32.03 -14.46 44.64
CA LEU A 113 31.05 -15.53 44.56
C LEU A 113 31.26 -16.48 45.73
N SER A 114 30.29 -16.55 46.63
CA SER A 114 30.33 -17.46 47.77
C SER A 114 29.49 -18.72 47.49
N ALA A 115 29.88 -19.84 48.11
CA ALA A 115 29.16 -21.11 48.08
C ALA A 115 29.30 -21.82 49.43
N LEU A 116 28.38 -22.75 49.72
CA LEU A 116 28.33 -23.49 50.98
C LEU A 116 28.84 -24.94 50.82
N PRO A 117 29.61 -25.50 51.77
CA PRO A 117 30.12 -24.85 52.98
C PRO A 117 31.18 -23.79 52.67
N ARG A 118 31.34 -22.83 53.58
CA ARG A 118 32.35 -21.78 53.48
C ARG A 118 33.73 -22.35 53.76
N GLU A 119 34.70 -21.95 52.96
CA GLU A 119 36.11 -22.31 53.15
C GLU A 119 36.92 -21.10 53.60
N SER A 120 38.07 -21.37 54.22
CA SER A 120 39.03 -20.33 54.56
C SER A 120 39.81 -19.93 53.31
N VAL A 121 39.54 -18.74 52.79
CA VAL A 121 40.16 -18.19 51.57
C VAL A 121 40.77 -16.84 51.89
N ASP A 122 42.00 -16.58 51.43
CA ASP A 122 42.62 -15.27 51.58
C ASP A 122 42.07 -14.28 50.54
N ILE A 123 41.32 -13.29 51.01
CA ILE A 123 40.70 -12.27 50.15
C ILE A 123 41.64 -11.06 50.07
N ALA A 124 42.45 -11.01 49.02
CA ALA A 124 43.40 -9.93 48.83
C ALA A 124 42.69 -8.55 48.72
N PRO A 125 43.14 -7.50 49.42
CA PRO A 125 42.49 -6.19 49.36
C PRO A 125 42.71 -5.48 48.03
N LEU A 126 41.62 -4.99 47.41
CA LEU A 126 41.66 -4.18 46.19
C LEU A 126 41.33 -2.71 46.48
N GLN A 127 42.26 -1.80 46.20
CA GLN A 127 42.06 -0.36 46.41
C GLN A 127 41.23 0.26 45.29
N GLY A 128 40.22 1.06 45.66
CA GLY A 128 39.35 1.76 44.71
C GLY A 128 38.29 0.88 44.05
N TRP A 129 38.04 -0.32 44.58
CA TRP A 129 36.99 -1.24 44.13
C TRP A 129 35.87 -1.28 45.16
N SER A 130 34.60 -1.26 44.70
CA SER A 130 33.48 -1.59 45.57
C SER A 130 33.30 -3.11 45.64
N ASN A 131 33.29 -3.68 46.84
CA ASN A 131 33.18 -5.12 47.03
C ASN A 131 31.73 -5.55 47.27
N LEU A 132 31.23 -6.43 46.42
CA LEU A 132 29.95 -7.10 46.56
C LEU A 132 30.17 -8.60 46.71
N VAL A 133 29.39 -9.23 47.58
CA VAL A 133 29.40 -10.69 47.75
C VAL A 133 28.05 -11.24 47.33
N LEU A 134 28.02 -12.08 46.31
CA LEU A 134 26.81 -12.78 45.93
C LEU A 134 26.46 -13.77 47.03
N SER A 135 25.30 -13.58 47.65
CA SER A 135 24.78 -14.45 48.71
C SER A 135 24.62 -15.87 48.16
N PRO A 136 25.03 -16.93 48.89
CA PRO A 136 25.01 -18.31 48.40
C PRO A 136 23.61 -18.93 48.57
N GLU A 137 22.60 -18.21 48.09
CA GLU A 137 21.19 -18.54 48.25
C GLU A 137 20.42 -18.29 46.95
N GLU A 138 19.60 -19.26 46.56
CA GLU A 138 18.72 -19.20 45.40
C GLU A 138 17.27 -19.16 45.87
N GLY A 139 16.53 -18.15 45.43
CA GLY A 139 15.09 -18.05 45.64
C GLY A 139 14.40 -17.54 44.39
N GLY A 140 13.11 -17.84 44.27
CA GLY A 140 12.32 -17.42 43.11
C GLY A 140 12.15 -15.91 43.00
N THR A 141 11.68 -15.27 44.07
CA THR A 141 11.35 -13.83 44.11
C THR A 141 11.87 -13.22 45.41
N PRO A 142 11.97 -11.88 45.50
CA PRO A 142 12.31 -11.18 46.75
C PRO A 142 11.49 -11.59 47.98
N ALA A 143 10.24 -12.03 47.76
CA ALA A 143 9.29 -12.41 48.80
C ALA A 143 9.20 -13.94 49.02
N SER A 144 9.98 -14.73 48.29
CA SER A 144 9.89 -16.19 48.35
C SER A 144 10.31 -16.71 49.73
N SER A 145 9.47 -17.58 50.30
CA SER A 145 9.78 -18.31 51.54
C SER A 145 10.64 -19.56 51.30
N ARG A 146 10.76 -20.01 50.05
CA ARG A 146 11.59 -21.14 49.66
C ARG A 146 12.95 -20.62 49.20
N ILE A 147 13.96 -20.82 50.03
CA ILE A 147 15.35 -20.46 49.74
C ILE A 147 16.19 -21.73 49.72
N ARG A 148 16.86 -21.98 48.59
CA ARG A 148 17.77 -23.10 48.39
C ARG A 148 19.22 -22.63 48.58
N PRO A 149 20.04 -23.31 49.42
CA PRO A 149 21.46 -22.97 49.53
C PRO A 149 22.24 -23.42 48.28
N ILE A 150 23.16 -22.58 47.81
CA ILE A 150 24.08 -22.92 46.73
C ILE A 150 25.23 -23.74 47.29
N LYS A 151 25.35 -24.99 46.84
CA LYS A 151 26.40 -25.90 47.28
C LYS A 151 27.67 -25.72 46.46
N ARG A 152 28.81 -25.89 47.12
CA ARG A 152 30.12 -25.98 46.48
C ARG A 152 30.24 -27.33 45.78
N THR A 153 30.49 -27.31 44.48
CA THR A 153 30.74 -28.50 43.66
C THR A 153 32.17 -28.48 43.15
N ALA A 154 32.77 -29.66 42.93
CA ALA A 154 34.16 -29.78 42.47
C ALA A 154 34.40 -29.16 41.07
N ASP A 155 33.35 -29.08 40.26
CA ASP A 155 33.37 -28.46 38.93
C ASP A 155 32.93 -26.98 38.93
N GLY A 156 32.39 -26.46 40.04
CA GLY A 156 31.83 -25.11 40.12
C GLY A 156 30.57 -24.86 39.28
N PHE A 157 29.97 -25.91 38.68
CA PHE A 157 28.88 -25.78 37.71
C PHE A 157 27.62 -25.15 38.30
N GLU A 158 27.22 -25.57 39.51
CA GLU A 158 26.01 -25.07 40.20
C GLU A 158 26.15 -23.59 40.55
N LEU A 159 27.33 -23.18 41.03
CA LEU A 159 27.64 -21.79 41.33
C LEU A 159 27.63 -20.94 40.06
N ALA A 160 28.23 -21.42 38.96
CA ALA A 160 28.23 -20.71 37.69
C ALA A 160 26.82 -20.57 37.09
N GLN A 161 25.97 -21.60 37.23
CA GLN A 161 24.57 -21.56 36.77
C GLN A 161 23.77 -20.47 37.46
N PHE A 162 23.92 -20.38 38.79
CA PHE A 162 23.24 -19.37 39.62
C PHE A 162 23.83 -17.97 39.43
N ALA A 163 25.16 -17.86 39.34
CA ALA A 163 25.85 -16.58 39.28
C ALA A 163 25.66 -15.85 37.95
N ALA A 164 25.57 -16.55 36.81
CA ALA A 164 25.49 -15.89 35.50
C ALA A 164 24.26 -14.94 35.37
N PRO A 165 23.02 -15.34 35.68
CA PRO A 165 21.87 -14.41 35.66
C PRO A 165 21.96 -13.32 36.74
N ALA A 166 22.62 -13.58 37.87
CA ALA A 166 22.85 -12.57 38.91
C ALA A 166 23.84 -11.50 38.43
N VAL A 167 24.93 -11.91 37.77
CA VAL A 167 25.91 -11.02 37.10
C VAL A 167 25.19 -10.17 36.05
N ALA A 168 24.38 -10.79 35.18
CA ALA A 168 23.62 -10.05 34.18
C ALA A 168 22.68 -8.98 34.81
N SER A 169 22.06 -9.30 35.95
CA SER A 169 21.15 -8.41 36.67
C SER A 169 21.88 -7.24 37.37
N ILE A 170 22.98 -7.53 38.07
CA ILE A 170 23.76 -6.54 38.84
C ILE A 170 24.41 -5.52 37.89
N PHE A 171 24.99 -6.03 36.80
CA PHE A 171 25.76 -5.22 35.85
C PHE A 171 24.93 -4.69 34.67
N GLY A 172 23.62 -4.95 34.63
CA GLY A 172 22.73 -4.38 33.62
C GLY A 172 22.89 -4.96 32.22
N LEU A 173 23.27 -6.23 32.11
CA LEU A 173 23.46 -6.88 30.80
C LEU A 173 22.15 -7.29 30.14
N TRP A 174 21.01 -7.34 30.84
CA TRP A 174 19.74 -7.72 30.22
C TRP A 174 19.38 -6.76 29.07
N ARG A 175 18.86 -7.32 27.96
CA ARG A 175 18.46 -6.54 26.79
C ARG A 175 17.43 -5.46 27.19
N GLY A 176 17.68 -4.22 26.79
CA GLY A 176 16.79 -3.08 27.07
C GLY A 176 16.95 -2.47 28.47
N MET A 177 17.77 -3.03 29.35
CA MET A 177 18.05 -2.45 30.66
C MET A 177 18.81 -1.11 30.50
N PRO A 178 18.27 0.01 31.03
CA PRO A 178 18.81 1.35 30.77
C PRO A 178 20.15 1.60 31.48
N GLU A 179 20.30 1.10 32.71
CA GLU A 179 21.46 1.30 33.56
C GLU A 179 21.77 0.05 34.42
N PRO A 180 23.04 -0.20 34.78
CA PRO A 180 23.41 -1.23 35.74
C PRO A 180 22.82 -1.01 37.13
N ALA A 181 22.28 -2.06 37.75
CA ALA A 181 21.70 -1.98 39.10
C ALA A 181 22.74 -1.70 40.20
N VAL A 182 24.03 -1.82 39.88
CA VAL A 182 25.12 -1.44 40.80
C VAL A 182 25.37 0.07 40.87
N LEU A 183 24.76 0.85 39.98
CA LEU A 183 24.80 2.30 40.00
C LEU A 183 23.62 2.88 40.78
N ASP A 184 23.93 3.87 41.60
CA ASP A 184 22.96 4.72 42.27
C ASP A 184 22.31 5.66 41.22
N PRO A 185 20.97 5.76 41.17
CA PRO A 185 20.27 6.45 40.08
C PRO A 185 20.47 7.96 40.11
N ASP A 186 20.67 8.54 41.30
CA ASP A 186 20.75 9.99 41.49
C ASP A 186 22.17 10.49 41.23
N THR A 187 23.16 9.68 41.62
CA THR A 187 24.58 10.06 41.56
C THR A 187 25.34 9.43 40.40
N HIS A 188 24.77 8.41 39.75
CA HIS A 188 25.42 7.54 38.75
C HIS A 188 26.77 6.97 39.21
N ARG A 189 26.99 6.89 40.52
CA ARG A 189 28.17 6.26 41.14
C ARG A 189 27.85 4.85 41.57
N VAL A 190 28.90 4.04 41.70
CA VAL A 190 28.78 2.69 42.26
C VAL A 190 28.30 2.77 43.71
N ILE A 191 27.42 1.85 44.08
CA ILE A 191 26.93 1.73 45.47
C ILE A 191 28.11 1.60 46.44
N GLU A 192 28.07 2.40 47.50
CA GLU A 192 29.15 2.47 48.50
C GLU A 192 29.22 1.19 49.33
N THR A 193 30.40 0.58 49.38
CA THR A 193 30.67 -0.66 50.13
C THR A 193 31.60 -0.45 51.32
N GLY A 194 32.00 0.80 51.58
CA GLY A 194 32.90 1.17 52.66
C GLY A 194 34.37 1.16 52.25
N ASP A 195 35.24 0.68 53.16
CA ASP A 195 36.68 0.57 52.91
C ASP A 195 37.04 -0.71 52.14
N ARG A 196 38.33 -0.89 51.83
CA ARG A 196 38.87 -2.04 51.09
C ARG A 196 38.72 -3.42 51.78
N GLN A 197 38.28 -3.46 53.03
CA GLN A 197 38.05 -4.68 53.83
C GLN A 197 36.56 -4.92 54.11
N ARG A 198 35.69 -4.07 53.55
CA ARG A 198 34.25 -4.17 53.69
C ARG A 198 33.59 -4.54 52.37
N PHE A 199 32.42 -5.13 52.49
CA PHE A 199 31.58 -5.53 51.38
C PHE A 199 30.10 -5.36 51.71
N ARG A 200 29.25 -5.51 50.71
CA ARG A 200 27.80 -5.71 50.90
C ARG A 200 27.38 -7.05 50.31
N LEU A 201 26.48 -7.75 51.01
CA LEU A 201 25.78 -8.88 50.41
C LEU A 201 24.90 -8.38 49.27
N VAL A 202 24.81 -9.15 48.20
CA VAL A 202 23.94 -8.88 47.07
C VAL A 202 23.19 -10.14 46.67
N ARG A 203 21.94 -9.98 46.28
CA ARG A 203 21.17 -11.00 45.54
C ARG A 203 20.35 -10.31 44.46
N ALA A 204 20.11 -11.01 43.37
CA ALA A 204 19.46 -10.45 42.21
C ALA A 204 18.39 -11.40 41.68
N PHE A 205 17.25 -10.82 41.32
CA PHE A 205 16.10 -11.50 40.74
C PHE A 205 15.76 -10.84 39.41
N HIS A 206 15.42 -11.65 38.42
CA HIS A 206 15.03 -11.18 37.10
C HIS A 206 13.79 -11.91 36.60
N ARG A 207 12.87 -11.16 36.01
CA ARG A 207 11.69 -11.66 35.33
C ARG A 207 11.58 -10.96 33.99
N THR A 208 11.49 -11.73 32.91
CA THR A 208 11.17 -11.20 31.58
C THR A 208 9.95 -11.89 31.03
N ILE A 209 9.08 -11.11 30.41
CA ILE A 209 7.95 -11.56 29.61
C ILE A 209 8.28 -11.17 28.17
N ASP A 210 8.58 -12.16 27.36
CA ASP A 210 8.81 -12.00 25.93
C ASP A 210 7.47 -11.98 25.19
N ALA A 211 7.21 -10.89 24.48
CA ALA A 211 6.07 -10.74 23.59
C ALA A 211 6.50 -10.64 22.11
N GLY A 212 7.76 -10.87 21.77
CA GLY A 212 8.30 -10.70 20.41
C GLY A 212 7.56 -11.53 19.35
N ASP A 213 7.28 -12.80 19.63
CA ASP A 213 6.51 -13.67 18.72
C ASP A 213 5.09 -13.17 18.45
N ILE A 214 4.43 -12.62 19.49
CA ILE A 214 3.09 -12.07 19.39
C ILE A 214 3.13 -10.75 18.64
N GLU A 215 4.07 -9.89 19.00
CA GLU A 215 4.35 -8.61 18.34
C GLU A 215 4.55 -8.81 16.85
N ASP A 216 5.35 -9.79 16.42
CA ASP A 216 5.54 -10.09 15.00
C ASP A 216 4.29 -10.57 14.29
N LYS A 217 3.54 -11.48 14.91
CA LYS A 217 2.28 -11.99 14.34
C LYS A 217 1.26 -10.86 14.19
N VAL A 218 1.11 -10.02 15.23
CA VAL A 218 0.19 -8.88 15.23
C VAL A 218 0.66 -7.82 14.25
N ARG A 219 1.94 -7.45 14.25
CA ARG A 219 2.54 -6.49 13.30
C ARG A 219 2.35 -6.95 11.86
N LYS A 220 2.59 -8.24 11.58
CA LYS A 220 2.33 -8.83 10.26
C LYS A 220 0.85 -8.73 9.89
N ALA A 221 -0.06 -9.05 10.80
CA ALA A 221 -1.51 -8.94 10.56
C ALA A 221 -2.00 -7.49 10.39
N VAL A 222 -1.46 -6.55 11.18
CA VAL A 222 -1.79 -5.11 11.12
C VAL A 222 -1.40 -4.52 9.77
N PHE A 223 -0.23 -4.87 9.25
CA PHE A 223 0.30 -4.33 7.98
C PHE A 223 0.11 -5.26 6.77
N ASP A 224 -0.61 -6.36 6.93
CA ASP A 224 -0.89 -7.30 5.83
C ASP A 224 -1.83 -6.63 4.81
N PRO A 225 -1.38 -6.48 3.55
CA PRO A 225 -2.14 -5.84 2.49
C PRO A 225 -3.34 -6.68 2.02
N GLY A 226 -3.38 -7.97 2.34
CA GLY A 226 -4.48 -8.88 2.01
C GLY A 226 -5.64 -8.86 3.01
N GLN A 227 -5.48 -8.22 4.18
CA GLN A 227 -6.53 -8.14 5.19
C GLN A 227 -7.68 -7.22 4.78
N ARG A 228 -8.81 -7.39 5.46
CA ARG A 228 -9.94 -6.46 5.32
C ARG A 228 -9.53 -5.05 5.70
N LEU A 229 -10.05 -4.07 4.97
CA LEU A 229 -9.76 -2.66 5.20
C LEU A 229 -10.11 -2.23 6.63
N PRO A 230 -9.39 -1.27 7.21
CA PRO A 230 -9.75 -0.68 8.49
C PRO A 230 -11.04 0.14 8.38
N GLN A 231 -11.70 0.40 9.51
CA GLN A 231 -12.93 1.20 9.61
C GLN A 231 -12.67 2.54 10.33
N PRO A 232 -11.93 3.48 9.70
CA PRO A 232 -11.63 4.78 10.29
C PRO A 232 -12.89 5.57 10.62
N GLN A 233 -12.74 6.51 11.57
CA GLN A 233 -13.71 7.58 11.72
C GLN A 233 -13.55 8.55 10.53
N VAL A 234 -14.65 8.86 9.85
CA VAL A 234 -14.64 9.79 8.70
C VAL A 234 -14.87 11.21 9.20
N ASN A 235 -15.77 11.37 10.16
CA ASN A 235 -15.97 12.61 10.91
C ASN A 235 -16.51 12.26 12.31
N ASN A 236 -16.80 13.27 13.13
CA ASN A 236 -17.27 13.06 14.51
C ASN A 236 -18.58 12.26 14.64
N ILE A 237 -19.34 12.07 13.55
CA ILE A 237 -20.68 11.47 13.57
C ILE A 237 -20.75 10.20 12.71
N SER A 238 -19.82 9.98 11.79
CA SER A 238 -19.85 8.87 10.82
C SER A 238 -18.52 8.14 10.74
N ARG A 239 -18.63 6.82 10.58
CA ARG A 239 -17.51 5.89 10.42
C ARG A 239 -17.57 5.22 9.04
N ALA A 240 -16.42 4.75 8.55
CA ALA A 240 -16.37 3.85 7.41
C ALA A 240 -16.89 2.46 7.79
N VAL A 241 -17.80 1.90 7.00
CA VAL A 241 -18.37 0.56 7.20
C VAL A 241 -18.27 -0.25 5.91
N HIS A 242 -17.95 -1.54 6.03
CA HIS A 242 -17.89 -2.40 4.86
C HIS A 242 -19.26 -2.58 4.22
N PHE A 243 -19.32 -2.42 2.91
CA PHE A 243 -20.50 -2.76 2.15
C PHE A 243 -20.55 -4.28 1.88
N ALA A 244 -21.73 -4.87 2.04
CA ALA A 244 -21.90 -6.31 1.90
C ALA A 244 -21.62 -6.80 0.48
N ASN A 245 -22.00 -6.02 -0.54
CA ASN A 245 -21.78 -6.33 -1.95
C ASN A 245 -20.79 -5.33 -2.61
N PRO A 246 -19.47 -5.56 -2.51
CA PRO A 246 -18.47 -4.62 -3.02
C PRO A 246 -18.55 -4.41 -4.54
N GLU A 247 -19.06 -5.37 -5.30
CA GLU A 247 -19.24 -5.23 -6.76
C GLU A 247 -20.27 -4.15 -7.09
N GLN A 248 -21.41 -4.14 -6.40
CA GLN A 248 -22.44 -3.12 -6.59
C GLN A 248 -21.94 -1.70 -6.23
N LEU A 249 -21.14 -1.58 -5.17
CA LEU A 249 -20.57 -0.28 -4.76
C LEU A 249 -19.57 0.25 -5.80
N THR A 250 -18.70 -0.63 -6.30
CA THR A 250 -17.73 -0.27 -7.35
C THR A 250 -18.42 0.05 -8.68
N ASP A 251 -19.51 -0.64 -9.04
CA ASP A 251 -20.35 -0.30 -10.20
C ASP A 251 -20.96 1.08 -10.08
N GLN A 252 -21.60 1.36 -8.95
CA GLN A 252 -22.24 2.65 -8.71
C GLN A 252 -21.23 3.78 -8.80
N CYS A 253 -20.06 3.64 -8.17
CA CYS A 253 -19.01 4.65 -8.20
C CYS A 253 -18.41 4.83 -9.60
N ALA A 254 -18.14 3.73 -10.32
CA ALA A 254 -17.63 3.79 -11.69
C ALA A 254 -18.63 4.49 -12.62
N GLN A 255 -19.92 4.18 -12.52
CA GLN A 255 -20.97 4.83 -13.33
C GLN A 255 -21.09 6.32 -13.00
N MET A 256 -21.04 6.70 -11.72
CA MET A 256 -21.04 8.11 -11.32
C MET A 256 -19.86 8.87 -11.94
N PHE A 257 -18.65 8.31 -11.83
CA PHE A 257 -17.45 8.88 -12.43
C PHE A 257 -17.54 8.98 -13.96
N ILE A 258 -17.94 7.91 -14.64
CA ILE A 258 -18.07 7.87 -16.10
C ILE A 258 -19.10 8.89 -16.60
N ASN A 259 -20.22 9.04 -15.90
CA ASN A 259 -21.27 9.97 -16.31
C ASN A 259 -20.86 11.43 -16.08
N GLN A 260 -20.15 11.73 -15.00
CA GLN A 260 -19.76 13.10 -14.64
C GLN A 260 -18.51 13.58 -15.39
N GLU A 261 -17.47 12.76 -15.46
CA GLU A 261 -16.14 13.18 -15.91
C GLU A 261 -15.78 12.68 -17.31
N ILE A 262 -16.16 11.44 -17.65
CA ILE A 262 -15.76 10.80 -18.93
C ILE A 262 -16.75 11.08 -20.07
N SER A 263 -18.05 11.07 -19.80
CA SER A 263 -19.08 11.28 -20.83
C SER A 263 -18.98 12.62 -21.57
N PRO A 264 -18.56 13.74 -20.93
CA PRO A 264 -18.27 15.00 -21.63
C PRO A 264 -17.12 14.92 -22.65
N LEU A 265 -16.28 13.88 -22.61
CA LEU A 265 -15.19 13.65 -23.57
C LEU A 265 -15.67 13.13 -24.93
N VAL A 266 -16.98 12.97 -25.14
CA VAL A 266 -17.55 12.56 -26.43
C VAL A 266 -18.66 13.53 -26.82
N SER A 267 -18.50 14.22 -27.94
CA SER A 267 -19.41 15.29 -28.39
C SER A 267 -20.57 14.71 -29.21
N ALA A 268 -21.75 15.34 -29.21
CA ALA A 268 -22.82 14.93 -30.11
C ALA A 268 -22.43 15.21 -31.58
N PRO A 269 -22.64 14.28 -32.53
CA PRO A 269 -22.36 14.53 -33.95
C PRO A 269 -23.18 15.70 -34.49
N THR A 270 -22.60 16.50 -35.39
CA THR A 270 -23.38 17.53 -36.10
C THR A 270 -24.30 16.82 -37.10
N ALA A 271 -25.61 17.04 -36.98
CA ALA A 271 -26.60 16.42 -37.86
C ALA A 271 -26.44 16.92 -39.30
N TYR A 272 -26.58 16.01 -40.28
CA TYR A 272 -26.59 16.37 -41.70
C TYR A 272 -27.83 17.18 -42.04
N GLU A 273 -27.69 18.14 -42.96
CA GLU A 273 -28.84 18.89 -43.45
C GLU A 273 -29.67 17.99 -44.38
N GLU A 274 -30.98 17.99 -44.15
CA GLU A 274 -31.96 17.37 -45.05
C GLU A 274 -32.61 18.46 -45.94
N LEU A 275 -33.08 18.06 -47.12
CA LEU A 275 -33.88 18.94 -47.97
C LEU A 275 -35.17 19.30 -47.21
N GLN A 276 -35.19 20.49 -46.59
CA GLN A 276 -36.43 21.04 -46.08
C GLN A 276 -37.38 21.21 -47.26
N SER A 277 -38.42 20.39 -47.31
CA SER A 277 -39.50 20.56 -48.28
C SER A 277 -40.28 21.84 -47.91
N HIS A 278 -39.75 22.99 -48.31
CA HIS A 278 -40.53 24.21 -48.31
C HIS A 278 -41.68 23.99 -49.30
N LYS A 279 -42.89 23.77 -48.77
CA LYS A 279 -44.13 23.95 -49.52
C LYS A 279 -44.20 25.43 -49.89
N VAL A 280 -43.56 25.78 -50.99
CA VAL A 280 -43.65 27.13 -51.52
C VAL A 280 -45.12 27.36 -51.90
N SER A 281 -45.75 28.35 -51.24
CA SER A 281 -47.08 28.82 -51.61
C SER A 281 -47.07 29.19 -53.09
N GLY A 282 -47.96 28.58 -53.87
CA GLY A 282 -48.00 28.71 -55.33
C GLY A 282 -48.07 30.16 -55.83
N TRP A 283 -48.47 31.11 -54.96
CA TRP A 283 -48.53 32.54 -55.29
C TRP A 283 -47.24 33.31 -55.02
N ALA A 284 -46.42 32.89 -54.04
CA ALA A 284 -45.13 33.51 -53.75
C ALA A 284 -44.06 33.08 -54.78
N ALA A 285 -44.04 31.79 -55.14
CA ALA A 285 -43.22 31.27 -56.23
C ALA A 285 -43.55 31.95 -57.58
N LEU A 286 -44.81 32.31 -57.81
CA LEU A 286 -45.24 32.96 -59.05
C LEU A 286 -44.72 34.40 -59.16
N LYS A 287 -44.79 35.18 -58.07
CA LYS A 287 -44.31 36.57 -58.06
C LYS A 287 -42.79 36.65 -58.25
N ASP A 288 -42.05 35.76 -57.59
CA ASP A 288 -40.59 35.73 -57.70
C ASP A 288 -40.14 35.20 -59.07
N ASN A 289 -40.82 34.19 -59.63
CA ASN A 289 -40.53 33.73 -60.99
C ASN A 289 -40.92 34.74 -62.08
N LEU A 290 -42.00 35.53 -61.91
CA LEU A 290 -42.37 36.58 -62.87
C LEU A 290 -41.35 37.73 -62.89
N ARG A 291 -40.82 38.10 -61.72
CA ARG A 291 -39.74 39.09 -61.60
C ARG A 291 -38.44 38.57 -62.23
N LEU A 292 -38.13 37.30 -62.01
CA LEU A 292 -36.99 36.64 -62.63
C LEU A 292 -37.16 36.53 -64.15
N TYR A 293 -38.30 36.08 -64.66
CA TYR A 293 -38.59 35.98 -66.10
C TYR A 293 -38.35 37.29 -66.86
N TRP A 294 -38.84 38.43 -66.33
CA TRP A 294 -38.57 39.74 -66.91
C TRP A 294 -37.09 40.17 -66.80
N SER A 295 -36.36 39.72 -65.78
CA SER A 295 -34.92 39.98 -65.66
C SER A 295 -34.04 39.06 -66.53
N THR A 296 -34.48 37.83 -66.84
CA THR A 296 -33.68 36.84 -67.59
C THR A 296 -33.99 36.80 -69.08
N VAL A 297 -35.18 37.20 -69.53
CA VAL A 297 -35.49 37.31 -70.98
C VAL A 297 -34.64 38.39 -71.68
N VAL A 298 -33.97 39.27 -70.91
CA VAL A 298 -33.03 40.29 -71.41
C VAL A 298 -31.55 39.97 -71.08
N GLY A 299 -31.24 38.84 -70.40
CA GLY A 299 -29.87 38.52 -69.94
C GLY A 299 -29.42 37.06 -70.18
N LYS A 300 -28.11 36.84 -70.35
CA LYS A 300 -27.53 35.51 -70.62
C LYS A 300 -27.71 34.56 -69.42
N PRO A 301 -28.32 33.37 -69.59
CA PRO A 301 -28.56 32.42 -68.48
C PRO A 301 -27.29 31.75 -67.91
N GLN A 302 -26.13 31.92 -68.54
CA GLN A 302 -24.85 31.38 -68.04
C GLN A 302 -24.37 32.11 -66.78
N ASP A 303 -24.63 33.41 -66.65
CA ASP A 303 -24.14 34.24 -65.54
C ASP A 303 -24.79 33.84 -64.19
N TRP A 304 -26.01 33.31 -64.22
CA TRP A 304 -26.71 32.84 -63.02
C TRP A 304 -26.16 31.50 -62.50
N VAL A 305 -25.82 30.56 -63.39
CA VAL A 305 -25.22 29.27 -63.01
C VAL A 305 -23.79 29.44 -62.51
N GLU A 306 -23.04 30.41 -63.05
CA GLU A 306 -21.70 30.73 -62.58
C GLU A 306 -21.70 31.53 -61.27
N GLY A 307 -22.70 32.39 -61.05
CA GLY A 307 -22.91 33.11 -59.78
C GLY A 307 -23.42 32.26 -58.62
N GLN A 308 -23.95 31.05 -58.89
CA GLN A 308 -24.51 30.14 -57.89
C GLN A 308 -23.72 28.83 -57.71
N ARG A 309 -22.46 28.78 -58.19
CA ARG A 309 -21.49 27.77 -57.74
C ARG A 309 -21.20 28.02 -56.26
N GLY A 310 -22.00 27.42 -55.38
CA GLY A 310 -21.70 27.38 -53.95
C GLY A 310 -20.32 26.77 -53.78
N ALA A 311 -19.32 27.59 -53.45
CA ALA A 311 -17.96 27.13 -53.26
C ALA A 311 -17.96 26.22 -52.04
N MET A 312 -17.73 24.93 -52.26
CA MET A 312 -17.30 24.02 -51.21
C MET A 312 -16.02 24.62 -50.60
N ASN A 313 -15.94 24.68 -49.27
CA ASN A 313 -14.75 25.19 -48.61
C ASN A 313 -13.53 24.38 -49.07
N LYS A 314 -12.55 25.05 -49.71
CA LYS A 314 -11.37 24.39 -50.31
C LYS A 314 -10.62 23.54 -49.28
N ASN A 315 -10.64 23.96 -48.01
CA ASN A 315 -10.01 23.27 -46.89
C ASN A 315 -10.71 21.92 -46.60
N ALA A 316 -12.04 21.88 -46.64
CA ALA A 316 -12.81 20.65 -46.44
C ALA A 316 -12.63 19.65 -47.59
N ALA A 317 -12.60 20.14 -48.83
CA ALA A 317 -12.32 19.29 -49.99
C ALA A 317 -10.92 18.67 -49.93
N THR A 318 -9.91 19.47 -49.60
CA THR A 318 -8.51 19.01 -49.51
C THR A 318 -8.32 18.01 -48.37
N PHE A 319 -8.98 18.23 -47.23
CA PHE A 319 -8.97 17.30 -46.09
C PHE A 319 -9.62 15.96 -46.46
N LEU A 320 -10.84 15.96 -47.00
CA LEU A 320 -11.53 14.74 -47.44
C LEU A 320 -10.74 13.99 -48.52
N GLN A 321 -10.15 14.70 -49.48
CA GLN A 321 -9.34 14.08 -50.53
C GLN A 321 -8.11 13.37 -49.96
N LYS A 322 -7.39 14.00 -49.02
CA LYS A 322 -6.22 13.39 -48.35
C LYS A 322 -6.61 12.17 -47.51
N MET A 323 -7.72 12.27 -46.77
CA MET A 323 -8.17 11.19 -45.87
C MET A 323 -8.77 9.99 -46.61
N LEU A 324 -9.52 10.20 -47.69
CA LEU A 324 -10.19 9.14 -48.45
C LEU A 324 -9.28 8.44 -49.47
N TYR A 325 -8.36 9.18 -50.10
CA TYR A 325 -7.60 8.70 -51.28
C TYR A 325 -6.08 8.89 -51.19
N GLY A 326 -5.55 9.46 -50.10
CA GLY A 326 -4.11 9.59 -49.89
C GLY A 326 -3.43 8.23 -49.74
N ALA A 327 -2.11 8.17 -49.97
CA ALA A 327 -1.28 6.97 -49.77
C ALA A 327 -1.31 6.43 -48.32
N ASP A 328 -1.85 7.23 -47.38
CA ASP A 328 -1.92 7.00 -45.94
C ASP A 328 -3.33 6.56 -45.46
N SER A 329 -4.08 5.83 -46.28
CA SER A 329 -5.34 5.13 -45.93
C SER A 329 -5.17 4.03 -44.84
N SER A 330 -4.00 3.98 -44.18
CA SER A 330 -3.70 3.08 -43.05
C SER A 330 -4.62 3.29 -41.84
N VAL A 331 -5.24 4.48 -41.71
CA VAL A 331 -6.21 4.78 -40.64
C VAL A 331 -7.47 3.91 -40.75
N GLU A 332 -7.98 3.62 -41.97
CA GLU A 332 -9.10 2.67 -42.15
C GLU A 332 -8.65 1.24 -41.80
N VAL A 333 -7.43 0.83 -42.17
CA VAL A 333 -6.91 -0.52 -41.90
C VAL A 333 -6.73 -0.77 -40.39
N VAL A 334 -6.15 0.20 -39.67
CA VAL A 334 -5.94 0.15 -38.22
C VAL A 334 -7.28 0.22 -37.46
N LEU A 335 -8.26 0.99 -37.96
CA LEU A 335 -9.59 1.08 -37.37
C LEU A 335 -10.53 -0.06 -37.79
N ALA A 336 -10.28 -0.77 -38.88
CA ALA A 336 -11.10 -1.89 -39.36
C ALA A 336 -10.61 -3.25 -38.82
N GLY A 337 -9.54 -3.30 -38.02
CA GLY A 337 -9.12 -4.49 -37.27
C GLY A 337 -8.67 -5.68 -38.13
N HIS A 338 -8.29 -5.45 -39.39
CA HIS A 338 -7.87 -6.54 -40.28
C HIS A 338 -6.37 -6.80 -40.18
N SER A 339 -5.97 -7.64 -39.23
CA SER A 339 -4.65 -8.29 -39.27
C SER A 339 -4.82 -9.81 -39.38
N GLY A 340 -4.28 -10.41 -40.45
CA GLY A 340 -4.39 -11.84 -40.75
C GLY A 340 -3.46 -12.75 -39.94
N LYS A 341 -2.82 -12.24 -38.87
CA LYS A 341 -1.99 -12.98 -37.92
C LYS A 341 -2.41 -12.53 -36.53
N GLY A 342 -2.77 -13.46 -35.63
CA GLY A 342 -3.37 -13.21 -34.31
C GLY A 342 -3.02 -11.89 -33.61
N SER A 343 -3.61 -10.79 -34.06
CA SER A 343 -3.58 -9.46 -33.45
C SER A 343 -4.83 -8.73 -33.93
N GLY A 344 -5.99 -9.36 -33.67
CA GLY A 344 -7.31 -8.86 -34.04
C GLY A 344 -7.80 -7.68 -33.20
N ALA A 345 -7.02 -7.27 -32.18
CA ALA A 345 -7.30 -6.10 -31.34
C ALA A 345 -6.23 -5.03 -31.59
N THR A 346 -6.64 -3.92 -32.22
CA THR A 346 -5.78 -2.75 -32.43
C THR A 346 -5.36 -2.16 -31.08
N SER A 347 -4.06 -1.89 -30.90
CA SER A 347 -3.57 -1.27 -29.66
C SER A 347 -3.98 0.20 -29.55
N VAL A 348 -4.12 0.69 -28.32
CA VAL A 348 -4.44 2.11 -28.04
C VAL A 348 -3.38 3.04 -28.63
N ASP A 349 -2.11 2.62 -28.63
CA ASP A 349 -1.01 3.41 -29.21
C ASP A 349 -1.08 3.52 -30.73
N GLU A 350 -1.43 2.43 -31.43
CA GLU A 350 -1.64 2.47 -32.89
C GLU A 350 -2.82 3.38 -33.25
N LEU A 351 -3.91 3.35 -32.47
CA LEU A 351 -5.06 4.24 -32.63
C LEU A 351 -4.70 5.71 -32.37
N ARG A 352 -3.87 5.97 -31.36
CA ARG A 352 -3.35 7.30 -31.05
C ARG A 352 -2.49 7.83 -32.21
N GLN A 353 -1.54 7.04 -32.71
CA GLN A 353 -0.68 7.45 -33.82
C GLN A 353 -1.49 7.75 -35.10
N ALA A 354 -2.49 6.90 -35.42
CA ALA A 354 -3.38 7.09 -36.56
C ALA A 354 -4.24 8.38 -36.43
N SER A 355 -4.75 8.66 -35.24
CA SER A 355 -5.56 9.86 -34.97
C SER A 355 -4.72 11.14 -34.91
N GLU A 356 -3.49 11.10 -34.40
CA GLU A 356 -2.57 12.24 -34.38
C GLU A 356 -2.22 12.74 -35.77
N HIS A 357 -2.00 11.82 -36.72
CA HIS A 357 -1.77 12.18 -38.12
C HIS A 357 -2.97 12.95 -38.70
N THR A 358 -4.17 12.41 -38.53
CA THR A 358 -5.41 13.02 -38.98
C THR A 358 -5.63 14.40 -38.36
N MET A 359 -5.30 14.55 -37.08
CA MET A 359 -5.37 15.84 -36.38
C MET A 359 -4.36 16.86 -36.91
N ARG A 360 -3.13 16.46 -37.27
CA ARG A 360 -2.16 17.36 -37.90
C ARG A 360 -2.70 17.91 -39.21
N VAL A 361 -3.25 17.04 -40.07
CA VAL A 361 -3.87 17.46 -41.34
C VAL A 361 -5.09 18.36 -41.09
N ALA A 362 -5.92 18.07 -40.08
CA ALA A 362 -7.07 18.90 -39.73
C ALA A 362 -6.65 20.31 -39.24
N ARG A 363 -5.59 20.41 -38.42
CA ARG A 363 -5.03 21.70 -37.96
C ARG A 363 -4.43 22.50 -39.11
N GLU A 364 -3.71 21.86 -40.03
CA GLU A 364 -3.21 22.52 -41.25
C GLU A 364 -4.33 23.15 -42.09
N GLN A 365 -5.51 22.52 -42.09
CA GLN A 365 -6.70 22.99 -42.82
C GLN A 365 -7.61 23.91 -42.00
N GLN A 366 -7.16 24.36 -40.82
CA GLN A 366 -7.85 25.29 -39.91
C GLN A 366 -9.22 24.80 -39.42
N PHE A 367 -9.41 23.49 -39.23
CA PHE A 367 -10.61 22.97 -38.59
C PHE A 367 -10.65 23.33 -37.10
N SER A 368 -11.83 23.75 -36.61
CA SER A 368 -12.07 23.96 -35.18
C SER A 368 -12.31 22.62 -34.48
N LEU A 369 -11.28 22.09 -33.82
CA LEU A 369 -11.31 20.80 -33.12
C LEU A 369 -11.90 20.87 -31.69
N GLY A 370 -12.44 22.02 -31.30
CA GLY A 370 -12.86 22.30 -29.93
C GLY A 370 -11.69 22.62 -29.01
N GLN A 371 -11.99 23.05 -27.78
CA GLN A 371 -10.99 23.30 -26.75
C GLN A 371 -10.58 21.97 -26.11
N GLU A 372 -9.28 21.71 -25.98
CA GLU A 372 -8.77 20.50 -25.33
C GLU A 372 -9.18 20.55 -23.84
N PRO A 373 -10.01 19.62 -23.35
CA PRO A 373 -10.46 19.66 -21.97
C PRO A 373 -9.27 19.41 -21.04
N GLN A 374 -9.20 20.18 -19.96
CA GLN A 374 -8.22 19.96 -18.92
C GLN A 374 -8.59 18.67 -18.15
N LEU A 375 -7.92 17.57 -18.47
CA LEU A 375 -8.12 16.27 -17.81
C LEU A 375 -7.67 16.27 -16.34
N SER A 376 -7.00 17.33 -15.87
CA SER A 376 -6.52 17.45 -14.49
C SER A 376 -7.63 17.26 -13.46
N ARG A 377 -8.79 17.88 -13.67
CA ARG A 377 -9.95 17.73 -12.79
C ARG A 377 -10.49 16.29 -12.80
N THR A 378 -10.50 15.66 -13.97
CA THR A 378 -10.96 14.27 -14.14
C THR A 378 -10.08 13.31 -13.36
N TRP A 379 -8.76 13.50 -13.37
CA TRP A 379 -7.85 12.63 -12.60
C TRP A 379 -7.85 12.91 -11.11
N GLU A 380 -8.04 14.17 -10.71
CA GLU A 380 -8.28 14.52 -9.30
C GLU A 380 -9.56 13.84 -8.78
N ALA A 381 -10.64 13.86 -9.56
CA ALA A 381 -11.87 13.13 -9.23
C ALA A 381 -11.64 11.61 -9.20
N TYR A 382 -10.94 11.03 -10.19
CA TYR A 382 -10.64 9.60 -10.22
C TYR A 382 -9.90 9.14 -8.96
N HIS A 383 -8.89 9.93 -8.55
CA HIS A 383 -8.18 9.75 -7.29
C HIS A 383 -9.13 9.77 -6.08
N ASP A 384 -10.00 10.77 -5.98
CA ASP A 384 -10.92 10.91 -4.84
C ASP A 384 -11.92 9.74 -4.78
N TYR A 385 -12.40 9.26 -5.93
CA TYR A 385 -13.25 8.06 -5.99
C TYR A 385 -12.48 6.79 -5.57
N ALA A 386 -11.26 6.62 -6.07
CA ALA A 386 -10.44 5.45 -5.76
C ALA A 386 -10.08 5.36 -4.27
N LEU A 387 -9.69 6.48 -3.65
CA LEU A 387 -9.30 6.53 -2.25
C LEU A 387 -10.51 6.60 -1.31
N GLY A 388 -11.57 7.32 -1.69
CA GLY A 388 -12.82 7.39 -0.92
C GLY A 388 -13.52 6.04 -0.79
N LEU A 389 -13.43 5.16 -1.81
CA LEU A 389 -13.88 3.77 -1.72
C LEU A 389 -13.16 2.95 -0.64
N VAL A 390 -11.95 3.36 -0.25
CA VAL A 390 -11.06 2.63 0.65
C VAL A 390 -11.12 3.18 2.08
N ASP A 391 -11.05 4.49 2.26
CA ASP A 391 -11.02 5.14 3.58
C ASP A 391 -12.33 5.85 3.97
N GLY A 392 -13.30 5.96 3.05
CA GLY A 392 -14.58 6.62 3.27
C GLY A 392 -14.51 8.15 3.30
N SER A 393 -13.36 8.74 2.96
CA SER A 393 -13.14 10.19 2.91
C SER A 393 -13.38 10.69 1.49
N TRP A 394 -14.42 11.51 1.32
CA TRP A 394 -14.87 12.00 0.02
C TRP A 394 -14.84 13.52 -0.01
N ARG A 395 -14.51 14.11 -1.17
CA ARG A 395 -14.63 15.55 -1.36
C ARG A 395 -16.08 15.99 -1.50
N ASP A 396 -16.35 17.25 -1.13
CA ASP A 396 -17.68 17.88 -1.19
C ASP A 396 -18.28 17.93 -2.60
N SER A 397 -17.45 17.88 -3.65
CA SER A 397 -17.89 17.85 -5.05
C SER A 397 -18.56 16.54 -5.46
N ILE A 398 -18.40 15.46 -4.68
CA ILE A 398 -18.95 14.14 -4.97
C ILE A 398 -20.27 13.96 -4.21
N ASP A 399 -21.34 13.55 -4.92
CA ASP A 399 -22.62 13.25 -4.28
C ASP A 399 -22.55 11.95 -3.46
N THR A 400 -22.33 12.09 -2.14
CA THR A 400 -22.19 10.95 -1.24
C THR A 400 -23.53 10.39 -0.72
N LYS A 401 -24.69 10.92 -1.14
CA LYS A 401 -26.00 10.47 -0.60
C LYS A 401 -26.24 8.98 -0.81
N GLY A 402 -25.89 8.47 -2.00
CA GLY A 402 -26.03 7.05 -2.34
C GLY A 402 -24.95 6.14 -1.75
N LEU A 403 -23.98 6.69 -1.03
CA LEU A 403 -22.84 5.96 -0.47
C LEU A 403 -22.93 5.82 1.06
N ARG A 404 -24.04 6.26 1.66
CA ARG A 404 -24.26 6.19 3.12
C ARG A 404 -25.25 5.09 3.47
N ASN A 405 -25.07 4.50 4.64
CA ASN A 405 -26.09 3.67 5.26
C ASN A 405 -27.18 4.53 5.91
N ASN A 406 -28.26 3.89 6.38
CA ASN A 406 -29.39 4.58 7.03
C ASN A 406 -28.99 5.31 8.33
N GLN A 407 -27.84 5.00 8.92
CA GLN A 407 -27.30 5.63 10.12
C GLN A 407 -26.32 6.78 9.80
N GLY A 408 -26.08 7.08 8.51
CA GLY A 408 -25.15 8.12 8.08
C GLY A 408 -23.68 7.69 7.97
N ASN A 409 -23.36 6.42 8.27
CA ASN A 409 -22.02 5.84 8.08
C ASN A 409 -21.71 5.65 6.60
N MET A 410 -20.43 5.80 6.25
CA MET A 410 -19.97 5.80 4.87
C MET A 410 -19.55 4.40 4.42
N TYR A 411 -20.03 3.96 3.26
CA TYR A 411 -19.67 2.64 2.72
C TYR A 411 -18.26 2.63 2.12
N ILE A 412 -17.51 1.60 2.47
CA ILE A 412 -16.20 1.27 1.87
C ILE A 412 -16.20 -0.16 1.34
N VAL A 413 -15.27 -0.45 0.44
CA VAL A 413 -15.01 -1.82 -0.01
C VAL A 413 -14.43 -2.67 1.13
N GLN A 414 -14.41 -4.00 0.94
CA GLN A 414 -13.89 -4.91 1.97
C GLN A 414 -12.38 -5.04 1.90
N TYR A 415 -11.80 -5.03 0.70
CA TYR A 415 -10.37 -5.17 0.44
C TYR A 415 -9.88 -4.07 -0.47
N GLY A 416 -8.67 -3.55 -0.25
CA GLY A 416 -8.12 -2.43 -1.02
C GLY A 416 -8.09 -2.70 -2.54
N GLY A 417 -7.74 -3.94 -2.92
CA GLY A 417 -7.72 -4.36 -4.33
C GLY A 417 -9.07 -4.33 -5.04
N GLN A 418 -10.20 -4.18 -4.34
CA GLN A 418 -11.52 -4.00 -4.95
C GLN A 418 -11.70 -2.58 -5.52
N SER A 419 -11.00 -1.58 -4.98
CA SER A 419 -10.97 -0.23 -5.56
C SER A 419 -9.99 -0.19 -6.74
N VAL A 420 -8.69 -0.21 -6.44
CA VAL A 420 -7.62 -0.27 -7.43
C VAL A 420 -6.63 -1.33 -6.97
N GLN A 421 -6.32 -2.27 -7.85
CA GLN A 421 -5.42 -3.37 -7.54
C GLN A 421 -3.98 -3.00 -7.90
N ASP A 422 -3.02 -3.44 -7.07
CA ASP A 422 -1.60 -3.19 -7.31
C ASP A 422 -1.07 -3.91 -8.56
N VAL A 423 -0.07 -3.31 -9.20
CA VAL A 423 0.63 -3.87 -10.36
C VAL A 423 1.26 -5.23 -10.05
N SER A 424 1.58 -5.55 -8.79
CA SER A 424 2.09 -6.87 -8.41
C SER A 424 1.08 -8.02 -8.61
N ALA A 425 -0.21 -7.70 -8.83
CA ALA A 425 -1.24 -8.68 -9.17
C ALA A 425 -1.50 -8.78 -10.68
N SER A 426 -0.60 -8.23 -11.50
CA SER A 426 -0.63 -8.39 -12.97
C SER A 426 -0.58 -9.85 -13.37
N PHE A 427 -1.24 -10.18 -14.48
CA PHE A 427 -1.18 -11.52 -15.05
C PHE A 427 0.11 -11.71 -15.82
N GLU A 428 0.93 -12.69 -15.43
CA GLU A 428 2.14 -13.09 -16.15
C GLU A 428 1.81 -14.21 -17.14
N GLY A 429 1.47 -13.83 -18.36
CA GLY A 429 0.94 -14.75 -19.37
C GLY A 429 1.98 -15.37 -20.32
N PHE A 430 3.28 -15.07 -20.15
CA PHE A 430 4.30 -15.48 -21.12
C PHE A 430 4.38 -17.01 -21.25
N HIS A 431 4.39 -17.49 -22.50
CA HIS A 431 4.59 -18.89 -22.81
C HIS A 431 5.49 -19.03 -24.04
N PRO A 432 6.49 -19.95 -24.06
CA PRO A 432 7.44 -20.07 -25.18
C PRO A 432 6.79 -20.25 -26.56
N LEU A 433 5.64 -20.95 -26.63
CA LEU A 433 4.88 -21.12 -27.89
C LEU A 433 4.28 -19.81 -28.43
N MET A 434 4.08 -18.78 -27.61
CA MET A 434 3.64 -17.47 -28.11
C MET A 434 4.75 -16.79 -28.91
N THR A 435 6.03 -17.05 -28.62
CA THR A 435 7.17 -16.62 -29.44
C THR A 435 7.05 -17.14 -30.88
N SER A 436 6.77 -18.44 -31.05
CA SER A 436 6.71 -19.06 -32.38
C SER A 436 5.45 -18.70 -33.17
N THR A 437 4.36 -18.38 -32.46
CA THR A 437 3.03 -18.23 -33.08
C THR A 437 2.66 -16.75 -33.29
N LEU A 438 3.01 -15.89 -32.33
CA LEU A 438 2.67 -14.46 -32.28
C LEU A 438 3.91 -13.55 -32.42
N GLY A 439 5.13 -14.10 -32.32
CA GLY A 439 6.37 -13.31 -32.41
C GLY A 439 6.72 -12.55 -31.13
N TYR A 440 6.23 -12.99 -29.97
CA TYR A 440 6.58 -12.36 -28.68
C TYR A 440 8.08 -12.49 -28.43
N THR A 441 8.73 -11.39 -28.09
CA THR A 441 10.19 -11.29 -27.85
C THR A 441 10.53 -11.05 -26.40
N HIS A 442 9.62 -10.44 -25.62
CA HIS A 442 9.81 -10.11 -24.21
C HIS A 442 8.60 -10.52 -23.37
N GLU A 443 8.83 -10.93 -22.12
CA GLU A 443 7.78 -11.34 -21.18
C GLU A 443 6.77 -10.22 -20.91
N SER A 444 7.23 -8.96 -20.93
CA SER A 444 6.39 -7.77 -20.75
C SER A 444 5.28 -7.62 -21.79
N GLN A 445 5.41 -8.26 -22.97
CA GLN A 445 4.34 -8.27 -24.00
C GLN A 445 3.18 -9.21 -23.64
N ALA A 446 3.39 -10.13 -22.69
CA ALA A 446 2.39 -11.05 -22.17
C ALA A 446 1.95 -10.71 -20.73
N THR A 447 2.42 -9.58 -20.19
CA THR A 447 2.03 -9.08 -18.87
C THR A 447 0.83 -8.16 -19.00
N VAL A 448 -0.25 -8.45 -18.25
CA VAL A 448 -1.46 -7.62 -18.25
C VAL A 448 -1.70 -7.03 -16.87
N ALA A 449 -1.78 -5.70 -16.78
CA ALA A 449 -2.09 -5.01 -15.54
C ALA A 449 -3.54 -5.29 -15.09
N PRO A 450 -3.81 -5.38 -13.77
CA PRO A 450 -5.14 -5.78 -13.26
C PRO A 450 -6.24 -4.74 -13.48
N PHE A 451 -5.89 -3.54 -13.94
CA PHE A 451 -6.81 -2.45 -14.28
C PHE A 451 -6.83 -2.16 -15.79
N ASP A 452 -6.17 -2.96 -16.63
CA ASP A 452 -6.07 -2.79 -18.08
C ASP A 452 -7.02 -3.76 -18.83
N PRO A 453 -8.31 -3.42 -19.00
CA PRO A 453 -9.25 -4.25 -19.76
C PRO A 453 -8.89 -4.36 -21.24
N VAL A 454 -8.21 -3.37 -21.83
CA VAL A 454 -7.88 -3.38 -23.27
C VAL A 454 -6.73 -4.34 -23.55
N GLY A 455 -5.68 -4.29 -22.72
CA GLY A 455 -4.59 -5.27 -22.74
C GLY A 455 -5.09 -6.68 -22.44
N ALA A 456 -6.09 -6.82 -21.56
CA ALA A 456 -6.70 -8.12 -21.28
C ALA A 456 -7.48 -8.67 -22.49
N GLU A 457 -8.27 -7.86 -23.20
CA GLU A 457 -8.96 -8.33 -24.41
C GLU A 457 -8.00 -8.71 -25.53
N ARG A 458 -6.92 -7.95 -25.68
CA ARG A 458 -5.83 -8.28 -26.61
C ARG A 458 -5.21 -9.64 -26.24
N PHE A 459 -4.79 -9.80 -24.99
CA PHE A 459 -4.21 -11.05 -24.52
C PHE A 459 -5.18 -12.24 -24.66
N ALA A 460 -6.48 -12.01 -24.43
CA ALA A 460 -7.52 -13.02 -24.63
C ALA A 460 -7.57 -13.52 -26.09
N ALA A 461 -7.48 -12.61 -27.07
CA ALA A 461 -7.43 -12.97 -28.48
C ALA A 461 -6.13 -13.72 -28.84
N ASP A 462 -5.01 -13.27 -28.28
CA ASP A 462 -3.68 -13.82 -28.54
C ASP A 462 -3.52 -15.25 -27.99
N ILE A 463 -4.01 -15.49 -26.76
CA ILE A 463 -3.99 -16.82 -26.14
C ILE A 463 -5.01 -17.77 -26.79
N GLU A 464 -6.16 -17.26 -27.25
CA GLU A 464 -7.14 -18.04 -28.01
C GLU A 464 -6.53 -18.51 -29.33
N TYR A 465 -5.90 -17.59 -30.08
CA TYR A 465 -5.23 -17.93 -31.33
C TYR A 465 -4.12 -18.97 -31.11
N THR A 466 -3.28 -18.78 -30.10
CA THR A 466 -2.21 -19.74 -29.76
C THR A 466 -2.80 -21.10 -29.38
N SER A 467 -3.88 -21.13 -28.60
CA SER A 467 -4.58 -22.36 -28.20
C SER A 467 -5.20 -23.10 -29.39
N GLN A 468 -5.59 -22.42 -30.46
CA GLN A 468 -6.13 -23.06 -31.67
C GLN A 468 -5.03 -23.70 -32.52
N GLN A 469 -3.81 -23.16 -32.45
CA GLN A 469 -2.65 -23.66 -33.22
C GLN A 469 -1.90 -24.81 -32.53
N THR A 470 -2.21 -25.14 -31.27
CA THR A 470 -1.50 -26.17 -30.50
C THR A 470 -2.45 -27.04 -29.66
N ARG A 471 -2.03 -28.27 -29.35
CA ARG A 471 -2.73 -29.16 -28.41
C ARG A 471 -2.06 -29.22 -27.03
N ASN A 472 -1.19 -28.26 -26.73
CA ASN A 472 -0.43 -28.24 -25.48
C ASN A 472 -1.33 -27.87 -24.27
N GLU A 473 -1.41 -28.77 -23.29
CA GLU A 473 -2.18 -28.59 -22.06
C GLU A 473 -1.74 -27.37 -21.22
N ALA A 474 -0.47 -26.98 -21.28
CA ALA A 474 0.05 -25.82 -20.55
C ALA A 474 -0.58 -24.51 -21.02
N VAL A 475 -0.85 -24.38 -22.33
CA VAL A 475 -1.52 -23.20 -22.91
C VAL A 475 -2.99 -23.16 -22.48
N SER A 476 -3.68 -24.31 -22.51
CA SER A 476 -5.06 -24.43 -22.02
C SER A 476 -5.18 -24.09 -20.53
N ARG A 477 -4.20 -24.51 -19.72
CA ARG A 477 -4.13 -24.15 -18.30
C ARG A 477 -3.96 -22.64 -18.11
N LYS A 478 -3.01 -22.03 -18.82
CA LYS A 478 -2.79 -20.57 -18.81
C LYS A 478 -4.04 -19.80 -19.22
N LYS A 479 -4.79 -20.30 -20.21
CA LYS A 479 -6.08 -19.73 -20.63
C LYS A 479 -7.13 -19.78 -19.50
N HIS A 480 -7.19 -20.88 -18.77
CA HIS A 480 -8.10 -21.01 -17.61
C HIS A 480 -7.67 -20.10 -16.44
N GLU A 481 -6.37 -20.05 -16.14
CA GLU A 481 -5.79 -19.14 -15.14
C GLU A 481 -6.11 -17.68 -15.49
N PHE A 482 -5.93 -17.29 -16.76
CA PHE A 482 -6.28 -15.96 -17.26
C PHE A 482 -7.78 -15.65 -17.13
N ALA A 483 -8.66 -16.60 -17.48
CA ALA A 483 -10.11 -16.40 -17.34
C ALA A 483 -10.53 -16.19 -15.88
N SER A 484 -9.94 -16.94 -14.94
CA SER A 484 -10.19 -16.78 -13.50
C SER A 484 -9.66 -15.45 -12.97
N TRP A 485 -8.43 -15.07 -13.37
CA TRP A 485 -7.83 -13.77 -13.04
C TRP A 485 -8.69 -12.61 -13.56
N ARG A 486 -9.13 -12.69 -14.82
CA ARG A 486 -9.98 -11.67 -15.44
C ARG A 486 -11.32 -11.54 -14.73
N ALA A 487 -11.98 -12.65 -14.41
CA ALA A 487 -13.26 -12.64 -13.69
C ALA A 487 -13.16 -12.03 -12.29
N LYS A 488 -12.02 -12.22 -11.61
CA LYS A 488 -11.76 -11.59 -10.31
C LYS A 488 -11.58 -10.06 -10.46
N ASN A 489 -10.73 -9.64 -11.38
CA ASN A 489 -10.35 -8.23 -11.49
C ASN A 489 -11.39 -7.36 -12.21
N SER A 490 -12.27 -7.97 -13.02
CA SER A 490 -13.35 -7.26 -13.70
C SER A 490 -14.37 -6.63 -12.75
N THR A 491 -14.41 -7.08 -11.50
CA THR A 491 -15.28 -6.52 -10.46
C THR A 491 -14.72 -5.26 -9.79
N THR A 492 -13.46 -4.89 -10.07
CA THR A 492 -12.80 -3.76 -9.42
C THR A 492 -13.25 -2.42 -10.00
N PHE A 493 -13.21 -1.35 -9.19
CA PHE A 493 -13.56 0.00 -9.64
C PHE A 493 -12.66 0.46 -10.80
N ALA A 494 -11.33 0.26 -10.69
CA ALA A 494 -10.40 0.64 -11.75
C ALA A 494 -10.70 -0.06 -13.08
N TRP A 495 -10.94 -1.38 -13.06
CA TRP A 495 -11.29 -2.11 -14.28
C TRP A 495 -12.56 -1.55 -14.94
N LYS A 496 -13.61 -1.28 -14.16
CA LYS A 496 -14.88 -0.73 -14.64
C LYS A 496 -14.71 0.66 -15.26
N VAL A 497 -13.86 1.50 -14.67
CA VAL A 497 -13.50 2.80 -15.25
C VAL A 497 -12.73 2.62 -16.57
N GLY A 498 -11.75 1.72 -16.61
CA GLY A 498 -11.02 1.38 -17.83
C GLY A 498 -11.96 0.85 -18.95
N GLN A 499 -12.96 0.05 -18.58
CA GLN A 499 -13.97 -0.45 -19.51
C GLN A 499 -14.86 0.70 -20.00
N GLY A 500 -15.28 1.61 -19.13
CA GLY A 500 -16.03 2.80 -19.53
C GLY A 500 -15.27 3.69 -20.51
N LEU A 501 -13.96 3.90 -20.30
CA LEU A 501 -13.08 4.60 -21.25
C LEU A 501 -13.02 3.87 -22.59
N TRP A 502 -12.86 2.54 -22.57
CA TRP A 502 -12.84 1.71 -23.77
C TRP A 502 -14.17 1.77 -24.54
N GLU A 503 -15.32 1.71 -23.87
CA GLU A 503 -16.63 1.84 -24.48
C GLU A 503 -16.80 3.21 -25.16
N LYS A 504 -16.36 4.30 -24.52
CA LYS A 504 -16.37 5.64 -25.14
C LYS A 504 -15.41 5.74 -26.32
N LEU A 505 -14.24 5.08 -26.26
CA LEU A 505 -13.33 4.99 -27.39
C LEU A 505 -13.99 4.23 -28.56
N GLY A 506 -14.66 3.11 -28.29
CA GLY A 506 -15.43 2.36 -29.29
C GLY A 506 -16.54 3.20 -29.94
N HIS A 507 -17.25 4.03 -29.16
CA HIS A 507 -18.21 4.99 -29.71
C HIS A 507 -17.55 6.05 -30.60
N ALA A 508 -16.38 6.58 -30.23
CA ALA A 508 -15.65 7.53 -31.06
C ALA A 508 -15.14 6.89 -32.36
N GLN A 509 -14.67 5.64 -32.30
CA GLN A 509 -14.29 4.85 -33.48
C GLN A 509 -15.48 4.61 -34.41
N GLN A 510 -16.64 4.24 -33.86
CA GLN A 510 -17.85 4.02 -34.66
C GLN A 510 -18.28 5.31 -35.35
N LYS A 511 -18.28 6.45 -34.65
CA LYS A 511 -18.55 7.76 -35.26
C LYS A 511 -17.58 8.09 -36.39
N TYR A 512 -16.29 7.80 -36.22
CA TYR A 512 -15.31 7.99 -37.27
C TYR A 512 -15.64 7.13 -38.50
N ARG A 513 -15.95 5.83 -38.30
CA ARG A 513 -16.35 4.93 -39.40
C ARG A 513 -17.61 5.40 -40.12
N ASP A 514 -18.62 5.84 -39.36
CA ASP A 514 -19.89 6.34 -39.91
C ASP A 514 -19.68 7.63 -40.71
N ALA A 515 -18.90 8.57 -40.17
CA ALA A 515 -18.54 9.82 -40.86
C ALA A 515 -17.68 9.55 -42.10
N HIS A 516 -16.77 8.58 -42.04
CA HIS A 516 -15.94 8.16 -43.18
C HIS A 516 -16.76 7.52 -44.29
N ALA A 517 -17.66 6.59 -43.94
CA ALA A 517 -18.58 5.97 -44.88
C ALA A 517 -19.49 7.02 -45.55
N LYS A 518 -20.03 7.96 -44.76
CA LYS A 518 -20.87 9.04 -45.29
C LYS A 518 -20.08 10.01 -46.18
N ALA A 519 -18.84 10.32 -45.83
CA ALA A 519 -17.96 11.12 -46.67
C ALA A 519 -17.69 10.45 -48.03
N ARG A 520 -17.43 9.13 -48.05
CA ARG A 520 -17.31 8.36 -49.31
C ARG A 520 -18.59 8.43 -50.13
N GLU A 521 -19.74 8.14 -49.54
CA GLU A 521 -21.04 8.18 -50.22
C GLU A 521 -21.32 9.57 -50.83
N LEU A 522 -21.08 10.64 -50.06
CA LEU A 522 -21.27 12.02 -50.53
C LEU A 522 -20.30 12.39 -51.65
N GLN A 523 -19.05 11.89 -51.61
CA GLN A 523 -18.07 12.12 -52.66
C GLN A 523 -18.42 11.37 -53.95
N GLU A 524 -18.85 10.11 -53.86
CA GLU A 524 -19.36 9.34 -54.99
C GLU A 524 -20.59 9.98 -55.61
N LEU A 525 -21.52 10.45 -54.77
CA LEU A 525 -22.71 11.17 -55.24
C LEU A 525 -22.30 12.47 -55.95
N ALA A 526 -21.37 13.25 -55.39
CA ALA A 526 -20.85 14.46 -56.03
C ALA A 526 -20.20 14.16 -57.40
N ASN A 527 -19.42 13.08 -57.51
CA ASN A 527 -18.83 12.63 -58.77
C ASN A 527 -19.90 12.21 -59.79
N SER A 528 -20.96 11.51 -59.35
CA SER A 528 -22.09 11.12 -60.21
C SER A 528 -22.85 12.33 -60.75
N PHE A 529 -22.95 13.42 -59.98
CA PHE A 529 -23.62 14.66 -60.37
C PHE A 529 -22.80 15.53 -61.36
N GLN A 530 -21.47 15.34 -61.46
CA GLN A 530 -20.63 16.04 -62.43
C GLN A 530 -20.75 15.49 -63.87
N ALA A 531 -21.32 14.29 -64.06
CA ALA A 531 -21.42 13.63 -65.36
C ALA A 531 -22.60 14.11 -66.26
N ARG A 532 -23.45 15.03 -65.79
CA ARG A 532 -24.61 15.53 -66.58
C ARG A 532 -24.20 16.73 -67.42
N ASP A 533 -24.14 16.54 -68.75
CA ASP A 533 -23.71 17.57 -69.71
C ASP A 533 -24.78 18.65 -69.91
N PHE A 534 -24.69 19.72 -69.12
CA PHE A 534 -25.54 20.91 -69.21
C PHE A 534 -25.56 21.54 -70.61
N ASN A 535 -24.51 21.36 -71.43
CA ASN A 535 -24.47 21.93 -72.78
C ASN A 535 -25.41 21.18 -73.75
N ALA A 536 -25.62 19.88 -73.55
CA ALA A 536 -26.51 19.08 -74.39
C ALA A 536 -27.99 19.39 -74.10
N GLU A 537 -28.38 19.50 -72.83
CA GLU A 537 -29.74 19.84 -72.40
C GLU A 537 -30.08 21.31 -72.73
N ASN A 538 -29.16 22.26 -72.54
CA ASN A 538 -29.38 23.67 -72.94
C ASN A 538 -29.54 23.82 -74.46
N LYS A 539 -28.80 23.06 -75.28
CA LYS A 539 -28.97 23.05 -76.75
C LYS A 539 -30.33 22.46 -77.17
N ALA A 540 -30.88 21.53 -76.40
CA ALA A 540 -32.20 20.97 -76.65
C ALA A 540 -33.31 21.96 -76.25
N LEU A 541 -33.16 22.65 -75.12
CA LEU A 541 -34.09 23.69 -74.67
C LEU A 541 -34.12 24.89 -75.63
N THR A 542 -32.94 25.36 -76.03
CA THR A 542 -32.79 26.47 -77.00
C THR A 542 -33.41 26.12 -78.35
N ARG A 543 -33.27 24.86 -78.80
CA ARG A 543 -33.96 24.37 -80.01
C ARG A 543 -35.48 24.39 -79.86
N LYS A 544 -36.02 23.91 -78.74
CA LYS A 544 -37.48 23.91 -78.48
C LYS A 544 -38.08 25.32 -78.42
N LEU A 545 -37.39 26.26 -77.77
CA LEU A 545 -37.77 27.67 -77.72
C LEU A 545 -37.73 28.31 -79.11
N ARG A 546 -36.67 28.06 -79.88
CA ARG A 546 -36.54 28.57 -81.25
C ARG A 546 -37.62 27.99 -82.18
N THR A 547 -37.97 26.71 -82.03
CA THR A 547 -39.09 26.11 -82.79
C THR A 547 -40.44 26.71 -82.40
N MET A 548 -40.70 27.00 -81.12
CA MET A 548 -41.94 27.68 -80.72
C MET A 548 -42.05 29.09 -81.31
N TRP A 549 -40.95 29.86 -81.30
CA TRP A 549 -40.90 31.19 -81.93
C TRP A 549 -41.15 31.12 -83.43
N ILE A 550 -40.57 30.13 -84.11
CA ILE A 550 -40.82 29.89 -85.54
C ILE A 550 -42.30 29.53 -85.77
N VAL A 551 -42.90 28.66 -84.94
CA VAL A 551 -44.32 28.31 -85.04
C VAL A 551 -45.23 29.52 -84.81
N LEU A 552 -44.96 30.35 -83.81
CA LEU A 552 -45.72 31.59 -83.59
C LEU A 552 -45.59 32.54 -84.78
N PHE A 553 -44.37 32.72 -85.29
CA PHE A 553 -44.13 33.55 -86.46
C PHE A 553 -44.89 33.04 -87.69
N VAL A 554 -44.91 31.72 -87.91
CA VAL A 554 -45.69 31.09 -89.00
C VAL A 554 -47.19 31.28 -88.79
N VAL A 555 -47.72 31.12 -87.57
CA VAL A 555 -49.15 31.34 -87.26
C VAL A 555 -49.54 32.81 -87.46
N LEU A 556 -48.73 33.75 -86.99
CA LEU A 556 -48.96 35.19 -87.20
C LEU A 556 -48.84 35.57 -88.68
N ALA A 557 -47.84 35.05 -89.39
CA ALA A 557 -47.68 35.28 -90.83
C ALA A 557 -48.86 34.71 -91.61
N LEU A 558 -49.35 33.51 -91.24
CA LEU A 558 -50.54 32.89 -91.85
C LEU A 558 -51.81 33.69 -91.55
N MET A 559 -52.01 34.16 -90.31
CA MET A 559 -53.15 35.01 -89.96
C MET A 559 -53.10 36.36 -90.68
N THR A 560 -51.91 36.97 -90.78
CA THR A 560 -51.71 38.25 -91.48
C THR A 560 -51.94 38.08 -92.98
N TYR A 561 -51.49 36.96 -93.55
CA TYR A 561 -51.75 36.57 -94.93
C TYR A 561 -53.24 36.36 -95.19
N MET A 562 -53.97 35.70 -94.28
CA MET A 562 -55.43 35.53 -94.37
C MET A 562 -56.20 36.84 -94.36
N VAL A 563 -55.78 37.85 -93.57
CA VAL A 563 -56.41 39.18 -93.58
C VAL A 563 -56.01 40.00 -94.81
N ALA A 564 -54.74 39.95 -95.22
CA ALA A 564 -54.27 40.66 -96.41
C ALA A 564 -54.96 40.18 -97.70
N GLY A 565 -55.27 38.87 -97.79
CA GLY A 565 -56.03 38.28 -98.91
C GLY A 565 -57.47 38.76 -99.04
N ARG A 566 -58.04 39.39 -98.00
CA ARG A 566 -59.36 40.05 -98.09
C ARG A 566 -59.29 41.43 -98.74
N TYR A 567 -58.20 42.16 -98.55
CA TYR A 567 -58.05 43.54 -99.03
C TYR A 567 -57.34 43.64 -100.39
N ASN A 568 -56.61 42.60 -100.80
CA ASN A 568 -55.98 42.47 -102.12
C ASN A 568 -56.57 41.27 -102.88
N ALA A 569 -57.25 41.53 -104.01
CA ALA A 569 -57.96 40.52 -104.79
C ALA A 569 -57.05 39.57 -105.61
N ASP A 570 -55.75 39.86 -105.71
CA ASP A 570 -54.78 39.07 -106.51
C ASP A 570 -54.19 37.85 -105.75
N LEU A 571 -54.62 37.61 -104.51
CA LEU A 571 -54.15 36.47 -103.71
C LEU A 571 -55.11 35.26 -103.87
N PRO A 572 -54.60 34.06 -104.23
CA PRO A 572 -55.41 32.93 -104.72
C PRO A 572 -56.36 32.28 -103.70
N LEU A 573 -56.38 32.74 -102.45
CA LEU A 573 -57.19 32.19 -101.34
C LEU A 573 -58.29 33.15 -100.85
N GLY A 574 -58.44 34.33 -101.47
CA GLY A 574 -59.37 35.38 -101.02
C GLY A 574 -60.86 35.01 -101.12
N GLU A 575 -61.25 34.19 -102.10
CA GLU A 575 -62.66 33.87 -102.35
C GLU A 575 -63.29 32.92 -101.30
N TYR A 576 -62.49 32.07 -100.64
CA TYR A 576 -62.99 31.03 -99.72
C TYR A 576 -63.15 31.49 -98.25
N LEU A 577 -62.70 32.69 -97.89
CA LEU A 577 -62.52 33.11 -96.48
C LEU A 577 -63.32 34.39 -96.10
N GLN A 578 -64.41 34.69 -96.81
CA GLN A 578 -65.20 35.92 -96.58
C GLN A 578 -65.89 36.04 -95.21
N TRP A 579 -65.93 34.96 -94.41
CA TRP A 579 -66.59 34.94 -93.09
C TRP A 579 -65.69 35.43 -91.93
N PHE A 580 -64.40 35.73 -92.18
CA PHE A 580 -63.43 36.13 -91.15
C PHE A 580 -63.24 37.66 -91.14
N ASP A 581 -63.74 38.33 -90.09
CA ASP A 581 -63.77 39.79 -89.93
C ASP A 581 -62.60 40.33 -89.06
N TRP A 582 -62.22 41.61 -89.23
CA TRP A 582 -61.07 42.21 -88.54
C TRP A 582 -61.05 42.09 -86.99
N PRO A 583 -62.19 42.09 -86.26
CA PRO A 583 -62.19 41.91 -84.81
C PRO A 583 -61.76 40.48 -84.42
N TRP A 584 -62.12 39.48 -85.23
CA TRP A 584 -61.71 38.08 -85.00
C TRP A 584 -60.22 37.86 -85.25
N TYR A 585 -59.58 38.66 -86.11
CA TYR A 585 -58.12 38.70 -86.25
C TYR A 585 -57.44 39.27 -85.00
N VAL A 586 -57.95 40.37 -84.44
CA VAL A 586 -57.40 40.95 -83.20
C VAL A 586 -57.55 39.97 -82.03
N VAL A 587 -58.73 39.35 -81.89
CA VAL A 587 -58.97 38.30 -80.89
C VAL A 587 -58.06 37.09 -81.13
N GLY A 588 -57.85 36.69 -82.39
CA GLY A 588 -56.96 35.59 -82.78
C GLY A 588 -55.48 35.84 -82.45
N ILE A 589 -54.98 37.06 -82.70
CA ILE A 589 -53.63 37.47 -82.29
C ILE A 589 -53.50 37.43 -80.78
N ILE A 590 -54.45 38.04 -80.05
CA ILE A 590 -54.42 38.05 -78.59
C ILE A 590 -54.42 36.62 -78.07
N LEU A 591 -55.29 35.74 -78.58
CA LEU A 591 -55.36 34.34 -78.16
C LEU A 591 -54.08 33.56 -78.51
N ALA A 592 -53.50 33.77 -79.70
CA ALA A 592 -52.26 33.11 -80.11
C ALA A 592 -51.05 33.55 -79.28
N VAL A 593 -50.95 34.85 -78.99
CA VAL A 593 -49.91 35.41 -78.10
C VAL A 593 -50.10 34.93 -76.67
N LEU A 594 -51.34 34.87 -76.18
CA LEU A 594 -51.66 34.40 -74.83
C LEU A 594 -51.39 32.89 -74.69
N LEU A 595 -51.77 32.08 -75.69
CA LEU A 595 -51.47 30.65 -75.75
C LEU A 595 -49.95 30.41 -75.82
N PHE A 596 -49.22 31.18 -76.63
CA PHE A 596 -47.76 31.12 -76.68
C PHE A 596 -47.12 31.51 -75.35
N LEU A 597 -47.61 32.56 -74.69
CA LEU A 597 -47.16 32.94 -73.34
C LEU A 597 -47.41 31.81 -72.34
N VAL A 598 -48.58 31.16 -72.36
CA VAL A 598 -48.90 30.04 -71.47
C VAL A 598 -48.05 28.80 -71.78
N CYS A 599 -47.84 28.45 -73.06
CA CYS A 599 -47.02 27.31 -73.45
C CYS A 599 -45.53 27.54 -73.19
N SER A 600 -45.01 28.73 -73.47
CA SER A 600 -43.62 29.10 -73.17
C SER A 600 -43.41 29.14 -71.65
N TRP A 601 -44.39 29.62 -70.89
CA TRP A 601 -44.40 29.56 -69.42
C TRP A 601 -44.41 28.12 -68.90
N ALA A 602 -45.23 27.22 -69.46
CA ALA A 602 -45.27 25.82 -69.04
C ALA A 602 -43.94 25.08 -69.31
N VAL A 603 -43.29 25.35 -70.45
CA VAL A 603 -41.98 24.77 -70.78
C VAL A 603 -40.87 25.35 -69.89
N PHE A 604 -40.91 26.66 -69.61
CA PHE A 604 -39.94 27.34 -68.77
C PHE A 604 -40.04 26.94 -67.30
N THR A 605 -41.26 26.83 -66.75
CA THR A 605 -41.48 26.38 -65.36
C THR A 605 -41.03 24.94 -65.13
N LYS A 606 -41.24 24.04 -66.11
CA LYS A 606 -40.72 22.67 -66.04
C LYS A 606 -39.20 22.63 -66.01
N ALA A 607 -38.53 23.43 -66.87
CA ALA A 607 -37.07 23.50 -66.92
C ALA A 607 -36.46 24.18 -65.68
N GLN A 608 -37.07 25.25 -65.17
CA GLN A 608 -36.59 25.94 -63.97
C GLN A 608 -36.73 25.11 -62.70
N ARG A 609 -37.78 24.31 -62.58
CA ARG A 609 -37.96 23.41 -61.42
C ARG A 609 -36.83 22.39 -61.33
N GLU A 610 -36.45 21.78 -62.45
CA GLU A 610 -35.33 20.84 -62.50
C GLU A 610 -33.98 21.50 -62.16
N ILE A 611 -33.77 22.74 -62.59
CA ILE A 611 -32.55 23.51 -62.31
C ILE A 611 -32.48 23.96 -60.85
N PHE A 612 -33.59 24.45 -60.27
CA PHE A 612 -33.65 24.85 -58.87
C PHE A 612 -33.46 23.65 -57.93
N ASP A 613 -34.14 22.54 -58.22
CA ASP A 613 -33.95 21.27 -57.50
C ASP A 613 -32.48 20.81 -57.59
N TYR A 614 -31.83 20.99 -58.74
CA TYR A 614 -30.40 20.68 -58.92
C TYR A 614 -29.49 21.58 -58.08
N VAL A 615 -29.69 22.90 -58.10
CA VAL A 615 -28.87 23.85 -57.31
C VAL A 615 -29.05 23.63 -55.81
N GLN A 616 -30.28 23.39 -55.36
CA GLN A 616 -30.56 23.07 -53.96
C GLN A 616 -29.91 21.76 -53.53
N ARG A 617 -30.01 20.70 -54.35
CA ARG A 617 -29.32 19.42 -54.09
C ARG A 617 -27.81 19.59 -54.04
N ARG A 618 -27.22 20.39 -54.92
CA ARG A 618 -25.78 20.66 -54.94
C ARG A 618 -25.33 21.46 -53.72
N LYS A 619 -26.11 22.46 -53.30
CA LYS A 619 -25.85 23.22 -52.07
C LYS A 619 -25.91 22.33 -50.85
N LEU A 620 -26.93 21.46 -50.76
CA LEU A 620 -27.06 20.46 -49.71
C LEU A 620 -25.87 19.50 -49.68
N LEU A 621 -25.45 19.01 -50.85
CA LEU A 621 -24.30 18.12 -50.98
C LEU A 621 -23.01 18.75 -50.46
N ASN A 622 -22.70 19.97 -50.91
CA ASN A 622 -21.50 20.68 -50.46
C ASN A 622 -21.53 20.93 -48.95
N ARG A 623 -22.70 21.27 -48.40
CA ARG A 623 -22.89 21.50 -46.97
C ARG A 623 -22.73 20.21 -46.15
N ASN A 624 -23.28 19.11 -46.63
CA ASN A 624 -23.14 17.80 -46.01
C ASN A 624 -21.71 17.27 -46.11
N GLN A 625 -20.94 17.60 -47.16
CA GLN A 625 -19.51 17.31 -47.23
C GLN A 625 -18.70 18.11 -46.20
N GLU A 626 -19.03 19.39 -46.00
CA GLU A 626 -18.41 20.20 -44.94
C GLU A 626 -18.70 19.64 -43.54
N ILE A 627 -19.95 19.26 -43.28
CA ILE A 627 -20.37 18.60 -42.03
C ILE A 627 -19.65 17.25 -41.86
N ALA A 628 -19.51 16.44 -42.92
CA ALA A 628 -18.79 15.17 -42.87
C ALA A 628 -17.30 15.36 -42.55
N ALA A 629 -16.65 16.34 -43.16
CA ALA A 629 -15.25 16.68 -42.89
C ALA A 629 -15.05 17.14 -41.43
N GLN A 630 -15.96 17.97 -40.92
CA GLN A 630 -15.93 18.42 -39.53
C GLN A 630 -16.19 17.27 -38.55
N ASN A 631 -17.17 16.41 -38.81
CA ASN A 631 -17.46 15.23 -37.98
C ASN A 631 -16.27 14.25 -37.96
N LEU A 632 -15.57 14.05 -39.08
CA LEU A 632 -14.34 13.24 -39.14
C LEU A 632 -13.22 13.83 -38.28
N ALA A 633 -12.99 15.14 -38.39
CA ALA A 633 -11.97 15.84 -37.62
C ALA A 633 -12.26 15.78 -36.10
N THR A 634 -13.52 16.00 -35.71
CA THR A 634 -13.97 15.89 -34.31
C THR A 634 -13.83 14.47 -33.78
N ALA A 635 -14.28 13.46 -34.53
CA ALA A 635 -14.17 12.06 -34.11
C ALA A 635 -12.70 11.62 -33.95
N SER A 636 -11.80 12.08 -34.83
CA SER A 636 -10.37 11.83 -34.69
C SER A 636 -9.77 12.50 -33.45
N ALA A 637 -10.18 13.73 -33.12
CA ALA A 637 -9.75 14.40 -31.90
C ALA A 637 -10.27 13.69 -30.63
N GLU A 638 -11.49 13.16 -30.68
CA GLU A 638 -12.06 12.34 -29.60
C GLU A 638 -11.27 11.05 -29.39
N ILE A 639 -10.89 10.34 -30.46
CA ILE A 639 -10.06 9.12 -30.37
C ILE A 639 -8.71 9.44 -29.73
N SER A 640 -8.01 10.49 -30.17
CA SER A 640 -6.71 10.89 -29.60
C SER A 640 -6.85 11.27 -28.12
N ARG A 641 -7.85 12.08 -27.78
CA ARG A 641 -8.13 12.51 -26.40
C ARG A 641 -8.42 11.34 -25.47
N ILE A 642 -9.31 10.42 -25.86
CA ILE A 642 -9.68 9.27 -25.02
C ILE A 642 -8.51 8.30 -24.91
N SER A 643 -7.72 8.11 -25.97
CA SER A 643 -6.51 7.29 -25.93
C SER A 643 -5.46 7.87 -24.97
N ASN A 644 -5.24 9.19 -24.99
CA ASN A 644 -4.35 9.86 -24.04
C ASN A 644 -4.88 9.75 -22.60
N ALA A 645 -6.19 9.91 -22.40
CA ALA A 645 -6.83 9.71 -21.11
C ALA A 645 -6.66 8.26 -20.62
N TYR A 646 -6.75 7.27 -21.50
CA TYR A 646 -6.50 5.87 -21.16
C TYR A 646 -5.08 5.63 -20.68
N ASN A 647 -4.07 6.18 -21.38
CA ASN A 647 -2.68 6.05 -20.96
C ASN A 647 -2.40 6.77 -19.62
N GLN A 648 -3.05 7.91 -19.35
CA GLN A 648 -3.01 8.58 -18.05
C GLN A 648 -3.66 7.74 -16.95
N PHE A 649 -4.82 7.13 -17.25
CA PHE A 649 -5.52 6.22 -16.35
C PHE A 649 -4.63 5.05 -15.92
N LEU A 650 -3.90 4.42 -16.84
CA LEU A 650 -3.00 3.31 -16.52
C LEU A 650 -1.90 3.73 -15.54
N SER A 651 -1.26 4.89 -15.76
CA SER A 651 -0.21 5.40 -14.87
C SER A 651 -0.76 5.79 -13.50
N TRP A 652 -1.93 6.44 -13.43
CA TRP A 652 -2.59 6.76 -12.16
C TRP A 652 -3.03 5.52 -11.39
N SER A 653 -3.59 4.53 -12.08
CA SER A 653 -4.03 3.28 -11.47
C SER A 653 -2.86 2.51 -10.87
N ALA A 654 -1.69 2.53 -11.50
CA ALA A 654 -0.47 1.93 -10.95
C ALA A 654 -0.06 2.58 -9.62
N LEU A 655 0.00 3.92 -9.56
CA LEU A 655 0.37 4.67 -8.35
C LEU A 655 -0.68 4.47 -7.22
N LEU A 656 -1.96 4.58 -7.55
CA LEU A 656 -3.07 4.39 -6.60
C LEU A 656 -3.11 2.96 -6.06
N GLY A 657 -2.97 1.96 -6.93
CA GLY A 657 -2.89 0.56 -6.54
C GLY A 657 -1.78 0.29 -5.54
N ARG A 658 -0.59 0.87 -5.76
CA ARG A 658 0.55 0.73 -4.83
C ARG A 658 0.32 1.44 -3.50
N ALA A 659 -0.23 2.65 -3.52
CA ALA A 659 -0.54 3.41 -2.31
C ALA A 659 -1.62 2.74 -1.45
N ILE A 660 -2.63 2.13 -2.07
CA ILE A 660 -3.70 1.39 -1.36
C ILE A 660 -3.16 0.05 -0.83
N TYR A 661 -2.40 -0.68 -1.64
CA TYR A 661 -1.91 -2.01 -1.28
C TYR A 661 -0.82 -1.95 -0.22
N ALA A 662 0.18 -1.07 -0.36
CA ALA A 662 1.34 -1.03 0.54
C ALA A 662 1.58 0.39 1.10
N PRO A 663 0.67 0.91 1.95
CA PRO A 663 0.74 2.29 2.41
C PRO A 663 2.06 2.63 3.12
N PHE A 664 2.60 1.67 3.86
CA PHE A 664 3.85 1.80 4.62
C PHE A 664 5.05 1.10 3.98
N GLY A 665 4.92 0.58 2.75
CA GLY A 665 5.98 -0.14 2.04
C GLY A 665 5.82 -1.66 2.07
N ARG A 666 6.58 -2.35 1.22
CA ARG A 666 6.46 -3.80 1.00
C ARG A 666 7.44 -4.64 1.79
N LYS A 667 8.45 -4.03 2.41
CA LYS A 667 9.46 -4.74 3.20
C LYS A 667 8.79 -5.55 4.32
N GLU A 668 9.10 -6.84 4.38
CA GLU A 668 8.75 -7.65 5.55
C GLU A 668 9.72 -7.30 6.68
N THR A 669 9.18 -6.82 7.79
CA THR A 669 9.95 -6.61 9.02
C THR A 669 10.10 -7.95 9.74
N SER A 670 11.32 -8.46 9.85
CA SER A 670 11.66 -9.50 10.83
C SER A 670 11.84 -8.84 12.20
N SER A 671 11.43 -9.48 13.30
CA SER A 671 11.99 -9.14 14.62
C SER A 671 13.01 -10.19 15.05
N ASP A 672 13.91 -9.78 15.93
CA ASP A 672 14.79 -10.70 16.65
C ASP A 672 14.06 -11.29 17.85
N HIS A 673 13.54 -12.51 17.65
CA HIS A 673 12.89 -13.30 18.69
C HIS A 673 13.86 -13.62 19.84
N LEU A 674 13.41 -13.42 21.08
CA LEU A 674 14.11 -13.98 22.24
C LEU A 674 13.85 -15.48 22.28
N ARG A 675 14.90 -16.30 22.27
CA ARG A 675 14.73 -17.74 22.46
C ARG A 675 14.78 -18.06 23.96
N THR A 676 13.99 -19.03 24.42
CA THR A 676 14.13 -19.51 25.80
C THR A 676 15.11 -20.69 25.81
N PRO A 677 16.18 -20.68 26.65
CA PRO A 677 17.08 -21.81 26.75
C PRO A 677 16.32 -23.11 27.07
N GLN A 678 16.64 -24.21 26.37
CA GLN A 678 15.90 -25.47 26.54
C GLN A 678 16.05 -26.06 27.94
N SER A 679 17.20 -25.83 28.59
CA SER A 679 17.51 -26.25 29.96
C SER A 679 16.78 -25.45 31.04
N GLY A 680 16.10 -24.36 30.68
CA GLY A 680 15.58 -23.39 31.64
C GLY A 680 16.68 -22.52 32.28
N LEU A 681 16.25 -21.63 33.17
CA LEU A 681 17.09 -20.74 33.97
C LEU A 681 16.94 -21.09 35.48
N PRO A 682 17.92 -20.74 36.32
CA PRO A 682 17.80 -20.86 37.79
C PRO A 682 16.63 -20.03 38.33
N GLU A 683 16.14 -20.33 39.54
CA GLU A 683 14.89 -19.74 40.05
C GLU A 683 14.93 -18.21 40.18
N ASN A 684 16.13 -17.66 40.42
CA ASN A 684 16.37 -16.23 40.51
C ASN A 684 16.18 -15.50 39.16
N ALA A 685 16.16 -16.20 38.02
CA ALA A 685 15.86 -15.61 36.72
C ALA A 685 14.83 -16.45 35.95
N ARG A 686 13.69 -15.87 35.57
CA ARG A 686 12.69 -16.57 34.75
C ARG A 686 12.32 -15.76 33.53
N ILE A 687 12.19 -16.46 32.40
CA ILE A 687 11.69 -15.91 31.15
C ILE A 687 10.39 -16.62 30.84
N ALA A 688 9.34 -15.83 30.68
CA ALA A 688 8.04 -16.29 30.23
C ALA A 688 7.77 -15.77 28.83
N GLN A 689 7.03 -16.54 28.03
CA GLN A 689 6.50 -16.13 26.75
C GLN A 689 5.05 -15.69 26.98
N ALA A 690 4.69 -14.52 26.48
CA ALA A 690 3.30 -14.09 26.49
C ALA A 690 2.45 -15.02 25.61
N VAL A 691 1.21 -15.26 26.02
CA VAL A 691 0.25 -16.06 25.27
C VAL A 691 -0.91 -15.18 24.88
N LEU A 692 -1.21 -15.17 23.58
CA LEU A 692 -2.35 -14.45 23.02
C LEU A 692 -3.33 -15.45 22.41
N ASN A 693 -4.58 -15.42 22.87
CA ASN A 693 -5.65 -16.21 22.26
C ASN A 693 -5.98 -15.65 20.87
N ARG A 694 -6.56 -16.49 20.00
CA ARG A 694 -6.88 -16.08 18.63
C ARG A 694 -7.86 -14.89 18.58
N ASP A 695 -8.89 -14.89 19.42
CA ASP A 695 -9.89 -13.81 19.45
C ASP A 695 -9.30 -12.49 19.97
N ASP A 696 -8.41 -12.58 20.96
CA ASP A 696 -7.67 -11.43 21.48
C ASP A 696 -6.71 -10.87 20.43
N ALA A 697 -6.06 -11.73 19.64
CA ALA A 697 -5.21 -11.30 18.53
C ALA A 697 -5.97 -10.53 17.45
N VAL A 698 -7.19 -10.95 17.10
CA VAL A 698 -8.04 -10.22 16.15
C VAL A 698 -8.44 -8.86 16.74
N ARG A 699 -8.92 -8.82 17.99
CA ARG A 699 -9.29 -7.58 18.67
C ARG A 699 -8.12 -6.59 18.78
N MET A 700 -6.96 -7.07 19.20
CA MET A 700 -5.73 -6.28 19.31
C MET A 700 -5.30 -5.73 17.94
N THR A 701 -5.39 -6.56 16.89
CA THR A 701 -5.10 -6.13 15.51
C THR A 701 -6.06 -5.03 15.05
N ASP A 702 -7.37 -5.20 15.28
CA ASP A 702 -8.39 -4.23 14.89
C ASP A 702 -8.23 -2.90 15.64
N GLU A 703 -7.91 -2.94 16.93
CA GLU A 703 -7.66 -1.75 17.74
C GLU A 703 -6.43 -0.99 17.23
N ILE A 704 -5.30 -1.67 17.01
CA ILE A 704 -4.08 -1.06 16.46
C ILE A 704 -4.34 -0.49 15.06
N ARG A 705 -5.04 -1.23 14.20
CA ARG A 705 -5.42 -0.74 12.86
C ARG A 705 -6.29 0.51 12.95
N SER A 706 -7.22 0.58 13.91
CA SER A 706 -8.04 1.80 14.09
C SER A 706 -7.24 3.02 14.54
N HIS A 707 -6.12 2.81 15.24
CA HIS A 707 -5.22 3.88 15.68
C HIS A 707 -4.31 4.37 14.55
N ILE A 708 -3.73 3.45 13.77
CA ILE A 708 -2.83 3.75 12.65
C ILE A 708 -3.60 4.34 11.46
N PHE A 709 -4.70 3.69 11.07
CA PHE A 709 -5.49 4.08 9.90
C PHE A 709 -6.60 5.04 10.33
N GLN A 710 -6.24 6.31 10.47
CA GLN A 710 -7.16 7.39 10.80
C GLN A 710 -7.86 7.96 9.54
N THR A 711 -8.65 9.02 9.69
CA THR A 711 -9.30 9.74 8.58
C THR A 711 -8.29 10.09 7.47
N GLU A 712 -8.68 9.98 6.19
CA GLU A 712 -7.82 10.28 5.03
C GLU A 712 -6.48 9.52 5.00
N TRP A 713 -6.40 8.33 5.61
CA TRP A 713 -5.15 7.55 5.59
C TRP A 713 -4.73 7.17 4.16
N ALA A 714 -5.66 6.91 3.25
CA ALA A 714 -5.35 6.49 1.88
C ALA A 714 -4.77 7.66 1.07
N HIS A 715 -5.30 8.86 1.30
CA HIS A 715 -4.79 10.12 0.74
C HIS A 715 -3.36 10.42 1.22
N ARG A 716 -3.13 10.27 2.53
CA ARG A 716 -1.79 10.42 3.12
C ARG A 716 -0.80 9.37 2.62
N SER A 717 -1.27 8.15 2.39
CA SER A 717 -0.45 7.07 1.82
C SER A 717 0.08 7.42 0.43
N LEU A 718 -0.79 7.89 -0.48
CA LEU A 718 -0.36 8.29 -1.82
C LEU A 718 0.63 9.45 -1.76
N LYS A 719 0.34 10.47 -0.94
CA LYS A 719 1.25 11.60 -0.77
C LYS A 719 2.62 11.14 -0.25
N SER A 720 2.65 10.30 0.79
CA SER A 720 3.89 9.75 1.34
C SER A 720 4.64 8.92 0.30
N LEU A 721 3.95 8.10 -0.50
CA LEU A 721 4.59 7.34 -1.58
C LEU A 721 5.29 8.26 -2.58
N LEU A 722 4.63 9.35 -3.01
CA LEU A 722 5.20 10.30 -3.96
C LEU A 722 6.36 11.11 -3.37
N ASP A 723 6.21 11.58 -2.13
CA ASP A 723 7.26 12.29 -1.41
C ASP A 723 8.51 11.38 -1.27
N ASP A 724 8.32 10.12 -0.84
CA ASP A 724 9.41 9.14 -0.70
C ASP A 724 10.07 8.82 -2.04
N MET A 725 9.30 8.70 -3.13
CA MET A 725 9.82 8.47 -4.48
C MET A 725 10.65 9.65 -4.96
N ASN A 726 10.13 10.88 -4.85
CA ASN A 726 10.84 12.10 -5.21
C ASN A 726 12.17 12.20 -4.44
N ASP A 727 12.13 12.08 -3.11
CA ASP A 727 13.32 12.14 -2.26
C ASP A 727 14.35 11.05 -2.61
N THR A 728 13.89 9.85 -2.93
CA THR A 728 14.77 8.71 -3.25
C THR A 728 15.41 8.87 -4.62
N PHE A 729 14.67 9.33 -5.63
CA PHE A 729 15.22 9.53 -6.97
C PHE A 729 16.11 10.78 -7.06
N GLU A 730 15.81 11.85 -6.33
CA GLU A 730 16.68 13.01 -6.22
C GLU A 730 18.01 12.66 -5.54
N ARG A 731 17.97 11.95 -4.40
CA ARG A 731 19.18 11.49 -3.69
C ARG A 731 20.09 10.64 -4.58
N ASN A 732 19.49 9.80 -5.42
CA ASN A 732 20.23 8.89 -6.31
C ASN A 732 20.54 9.49 -7.70
N ARG A 733 20.23 10.78 -7.95
CA ARG A 733 20.52 11.51 -9.20
C ARG A 733 20.10 10.77 -10.48
N THR A 734 18.94 10.12 -10.46
CA THR A 734 18.46 9.30 -11.59
C THR A 734 17.91 10.13 -12.76
N GLY A 735 18.07 11.46 -12.73
CA GLY A 735 17.56 12.37 -13.77
C GLY A 735 16.07 12.70 -13.67
N HIS A 736 15.39 12.26 -12.60
CA HIS A 736 14.01 12.63 -12.29
C HIS A 736 14.00 13.99 -11.56
N SER A 737 13.14 14.91 -12.00
CA SER A 737 12.85 16.13 -11.24
C SER A 737 11.72 15.83 -10.26
N ALA A 738 11.82 16.28 -9.01
CA ALA A 738 10.67 16.21 -8.11
C ALA A 738 9.49 16.98 -8.70
N VAL A 739 8.31 16.38 -8.61
CA VAL A 739 7.05 16.97 -9.07
C VAL A 739 6.03 16.84 -7.97
N ALA A 740 5.32 17.94 -7.68
CA ALA A 740 4.24 17.95 -6.71
C ALA A 740 2.98 17.30 -7.28
N LEU A 741 2.20 16.63 -6.42
CA LEU A 741 0.99 15.89 -6.82
C LEU A 741 0.01 16.72 -7.66
N ASN A 742 -0.18 18.00 -7.31
CA ASN A 742 -1.08 18.93 -8.02
C ASN A 742 -0.63 19.24 -9.46
N GLU A 743 0.67 19.19 -9.74
CA GLU A 743 1.23 19.44 -11.07
C GLU A 743 1.14 18.19 -11.96
N MET A 744 1.03 17.00 -11.36
CA MET A 744 0.96 15.73 -12.08
C MET A 744 -0.38 15.49 -12.79
N TRP A 745 -1.49 16.08 -12.31
CA TRP A 745 -2.84 15.78 -12.81
C TRP A 745 -3.00 15.98 -14.32
N GLY A 746 -2.27 16.90 -14.94
CA GLY A 746 -2.34 17.16 -16.39
C GLY A 746 -1.26 16.46 -17.23
N MET A 747 -0.33 15.73 -16.62
CA MET A 747 0.81 15.15 -17.34
C MET A 747 0.39 13.98 -18.24
N ALA A 748 1.05 13.80 -19.37
CA ALA A 748 0.83 12.62 -20.22
C ALA A 748 1.20 11.33 -19.46
N GLY A 749 0.50 10.22 -19.72
CA GLY A 749 0.69 8.95 -19.01
C GLY A 749 1.64 8.00 -19.73
N LEU A 750 1.29 6.72 -19.74
CA LEU A 750 2.09 5.63 -20.30
C LEU A 750 2.68 5.95 -21.70
N GLY A 751 3.99 5.76 -21.84
CA GLY A 751 4.74 5.93 -23.10
C GLY A 751 5.18 7.35 -23.42
N SER A 752 4.97 8.32 -22.51
CA SER A 752 5.28 9.74 -22.72
C SER A 752 6.59 10.21 -22.07
N SER A 753 7.19 9.41 -21.18
CA SER A 753 8.40 9.76 -20.41
C SER A 753 8.28 10.98 -19.49
N THR A 754 7.06 11.43 -19.21
CA THR A 754 6.78 12.45 -18.19
C THR A 754 7.07 11.94 -16.78
N ALA A 755 7.01 12.82 -15.78
CA ALA A 755 7.16 12.42 -14.38
C ALA A 755 6.11 11.38 -13.94
N LEU A 756 4.84 11.53 -14.35
CA LEU A 756 3.77 10.56 -14.07
C LEU A 756 4.11 9.17 -14.59
N ASP A 757 4.52 9.08 -15.85
CA ASP A 757 4.87 7.83 -16.51
C ASP A 757 6.11 7.20 -15.85
N ASN A 758 7.16 7.98 -15.61
CA ASN A 758 8.40 7.49 -15.02
C ASN A 758 8.21 7.02 -13.57
N LEU A 759 7.45 7.74 -12.75
CA LEU A 759 7.13 7.32 -11.38
C LEU A 759 6.31 6.02 -11.41
N SER A 760 5.27 5.94 -12.24
CA SER A 760 4.45 4.72 -12.34
C SER A 760 5.26 3.48 -12.76
N ARG A 761 6.25 3.64 -13.64
CA ARG A 761 7.17 2.56 -14.04
C ARG A 761 8.23 2.21 -12.99
N SER A 762 8.50 3.10 -12.06
CA SER A 762 9.56 2.95 -11.05
C SER A 762 9.05 2.43 -9.70
N LEU A 763 7.80 1.98 -9.62
CA LEU A 763 7.19 1.46 -8.40
C LEU A 763 7.89 0.22 -7.82
N ASP A 764 8.48 -0.61 -8.69
CA ASP A 764 9.24 -1.81 -8.31
C ASP A 764 10.76 -1.62 -8.47
N HIS A 765 11.22 -0.36 -8.60
CA HIS A 765 12.65 -0.04 -8.66
C HIS A 765 13.36 -0.52 -7.38
N PRO A 766 14.60 -1.05 -7.46
CA PRO A 766 15.33 -1.56 -6.29
C PRO A 766 15.36 -0.59 -5.09
N TYR A 767 15.56 0.71 -5.35
CA TYR A 767 15.54 1.75 -4.30
C TYR A 767 14.21 1.88 -3.55
N MET A 768 13.08 1.45 -4.14
CA MET A 768 11.78 1.47 -3.49
C MET A 768 11.49 0.20 -2.69
N GLN A 769 12.26 -0.87 -2.86
CA GLN A 769 12.10 -2.11 -2.08
C GLN A 769 12.48 -1.92 -0.61
N ASP A 770 13.41 -1.00 -0.34
CA ASP A 770 13.88 -0.66 1.01
C ASP A 770 12.94 0.28 1.77
N ARG A 771 11.89 0.80 1.13
CA ARG A 771 10.89 1.66 1.77
C ARG A 771 10.16 0.88 2.87
N ASP A 772 10.32 1.33 4.11
CA ASP A 772 9.67 0.76 5.29
C ASP A 772 9.32 1.84 6.32
N LEU A 773 8.04 2.20 6.36
CA LEU A 773 7.48 3.11 7.37
C LEU A 773 6.78 2.34 8.51
N LYS A 774 6.71 1.00 8.43
CA LYS A 774 5.97 0.18 9.40
C LYS A 774 6.60 0.27 10.79
N GLN A 775 7.93 0.28 10.85
CA GLN A 775 8.65 0.40 12.12
C GLN A 775 8.36 1.74 12.81
N GLN A 776 8.33 2.84 12.05
CA GLN A 776 8.04 4.17 12.59
C GLN A 776 6.60 4.27 13.12
N GLU A 777 5.61 3.76 12.36
CA GLU A 777 4.23 3.76 12.82
C GLU A 777 4.01 2.82 14.00
N TRP A 778 4.64 1.65 14.00
CA TRP A 778 4.61 0.72 15.12
C TRP A 778 5.17 1.37 16.40
N GLN A 779 6.29 2.08 16.28
CA GLN A 779 6.90 2.80 17.40
C GLN A 779 5.95 3.87 17.98
N LYS A 780 5.17 4.57 17.14
CA LYS A 780 4.15 5.52 17.61
C LYS A 780 3.05 4.84 18.42
N VAL A 781 2.62 3.64 18.01
CA VAL A 781 1.58 2.88 18.72
C VAL A 781 2.05 2.45 20.11
N ILE A 782 3.24 1.86 20.21
CA ILE A 782 3.76 1.34 21.49
C ILE A 782 4.16 2.46 22.47
N THR A 783 4.50 3.64 21.96
CA THR A 783 4.85 4.81 22.79
C THR A 783 3.63 5.63 23.23
N ASP A 784 2.45 5.45 22.61
CA ASP A 784 1.22 6.07 23.10
C ASP A 784 0.78 5.41 24.43
N PRO A 785 0.74 6.16 25.55
CA PRO A 785 0.39 5.62 26.86
C PRO A 785 -1.01 5.00 26.96
N ARG A 786 -1.96 5.41 26.10
CA ARG A 786 -3.31 4.83 26.08
C ARG A 786 -3.30 3.48 25.37
N MET A 787 -2.69 3.42 24.19
CA MET A 787 -2.55 2.18 23.43
C MET A 787 -1.70 1.17 24.20
N ALA A 788 -0.53 1.56 24.71
CA ALA A 788 0.32 0.68 25.50
C ALA A 788 -0.44 -0.01 26.64
N ARG A 789 -1.27 0.73 27.38
CA ARG A 789 -2.11 0.15 28.46
C ARG A 789 -3.17 -0.82 27.93
N SER A 790 -3.79 -0.54 26.79
CA SER A 790 -4.75 -1.45 26.15
C SER A 790 -4.07 -2.74 25.69
N LEU A 791 -2.93 -2.62 25.00
CA LEU A 791 -2.14 -3.76 24.52
C LEU A 791 -1.69 -4.68 25.67
N GLN A 792 -1.34 -4.10 26.82
CA GLN A 792 -0.98 -4.87 28.02
C GLN A 792 -2.14 -5.69 28.58
N GLN A 793 -3.40 -5.28 28.41
CA GLN A 793 -4.56 -6.05 28.87
C GLN A 793 -4.73 -7.36 28.09
N TYR A 794 -4.36 -7.37 26.81
CA TYR A 794 -4.39 -8.58 25.99
C TYR A 794 -3.32 -9.60 26.41
N LEU A 795 -2.19 -9.15 26.93
CA LEU A 795 -1.06 -10.00 27.37
C LEU A 795 -1.22 -10.43 28.84
N SER A 796 -2.38 -10.97 29.19
CA SER A 796 -2.75 -11.32 30.58
C SER A 796 -2.23 -12.69 31.05
N ARG A 797 -1.74 -13.54 30.13
CA ARG A 797 -1.27 -14.90 30.43
C ARG A 797 0.12 -15.11 29.86
N VAL A 798 0.92 -15.89 30.58
CA VAL A 798 2.28 -16.25 30.19
C VAL A 798 2.53 -17.74 30.36
N THR A 799 3.38 -18.31 29.51
CA THR A 799 3.95 -19.65 29.66
C THR A 799 5.42 -19.54 30.04
N PHE A 800 5.89 -20.36 30.96
CA PHE A 800 7.32 -20.43 31.28
C PHE A 800 7.70 -21.86 31.64
N ARG A 801 9.00 -22.14 31.61
CA ARG A 801 9.54 -23.45 31.98
C ARG A 801 10.02 -23.44 33.43
N GLU A 802 9.68 -24.49 34.17
CA GLU A 802 10.09 -24.72 35.55
C GLU A 802 10.29 -26.23 35.76
N GLU A 803 11.42 -26.64 36.35
CA GLU A 803 11.73 -28.05 36.68
C GLU A 803 11.54 -29.05 35.51
N GLY A 804 11.79 -28.63 34.27
CA GLY A 804 11.65 -29.48 33.07
C GLY A 804 10.22 -29.56 32.49
N GLY A 805 9.24 -28.87 33.07
CA GLY A 805 7.86 -28.76 32.57
C GLY A 805 7.50 -27.33 32.13
N SER A 806 6.43 -27.20 31.33
CA SER A 806 5.83 -25.89 31.00
C SER A 806 4.67 -25.60 31.94
N ARG A 807 4.65 -24.40 32.54
CA ARG A 807 3.55 -23.90 33.36
C ARG A 807 2.90 -22.70 32.69
N VAL A 808 1.61 -22.50 32.95
CA VAL A 808 0.83 -21.35 32.47
C VAL A 808 0.23 -20.65 33.67
N GLN A 809 0.43 -19.34 33.76
CA GLN A 809 -0.13 -18.51 34.84
C GLN A 809 -0.48 -17.12 34.33
N SER A 810 -1.14 -16.31 35.15
CA SER A 810 -1.40 -14.92 34.80
C SER A 810 -0.10 -14.09 34.84
N THR A 811 -0.05 -13.04 34.03
CA THR A 811 1.04 -12.06 34.02
C THR A 811 1.23 -11.42 35.40
N ALA A 812 0.14 -11.16 36.12
CA ALA A 812 0.17 -10.60 37.47
C ALA A 812 0.81 -11.57 38.47
N GLU A 813 0.42 -12.86 38.46
CA GLU A 813 1.03 -13.89 39.32
C GLU A 813 2.51 -14.13 38.98
N PHE A 814 2.92 -13.97 37.72
CA PHE A 814 4.33 -14.10 37.31
C PHE A 814 5.25 -13.00 37.81
N LEU A 815 4.72 -11.78 37.90
CA LEU A 815 5.44 -10.64 38.44
C LEU A 815 5.21 -10.46 39.95
N ASP A 816 4.34 -11.25 40.56
CA ASP A 816 4.05 -11.17 41.98
C ASP A 816 5.32 -11.39 42.82
N GLY A 817 5.43 -10.64 43.91
CA GLY A 817 6.61 -10.64 44.76
C GLY A 817 7.85 -9.90 44.22
N MET A 818 7.86 -9.44 42.95
CA MET A 818 8.97 -8.63 42.40
C MET A 818 8.89 -7.16 42.83
N ASN A 819 7.68 -6.60 42.96
CA ASN A 819 7.44 -5.17 43.21
C ASN A 819 7.01 -4.84 44.65
N GLN A 820 7.38 -5.66 45.64
CA GLN A 820 6.96 -5.41 47.02
C GLN A 820 7.63 -4.16 47.63
N GLU A 821 6.91 -3.49 48.53
CA GLU A 821 7.42 -2.35 49.28
C GLU A 821 8.70 -2.71 50.03
N LYS A 822 9.66 -1.77 50.05
CA LYS A 822 11.02 -1.93 50.60
C LYS A 822 11.09 -2.49 52.03
N GLY A 823 9.99 -2.46 52.79
CA GLY A 823 9.89 -2.98 54.16
C GLY A 823 9.41 -4.44 54.31
N ALA A 824 8.89 -5.09 53.26
CA ALA A 824 8.38 -6.46 53.30
C ALA A 824 9.43 -7.55 52.95
N LEU A 825 10.69 -7.15 52.75
CA LEU A 825 11.73 -7.99 52.19
C LEU A 825 12.36 -8.89 53.27
N GLN A 826 12.42 -10.21 53.04
CA GLN A 826 13.07 -11.16 53.95
C GLN A 826 14.60 -10.94 53.97
N ALA A 827 15.23 -11.07 55.14
CA ALA A 827 16.69 -11.01 55.29
C ALA A 827 17.45 -12.02 54.39
N PHE A 828 18.74 -11.81 54.19
CA PHE A 828 19.63 -12.81 53.57
C PHE A 828 19.72 -14.05 54.47
N SER A 829 20.02 -15.21 53.87
CA SER A 829 20.20 -16.47 54.59
C SER A 829 21.16 -16.30 55.77
N PRO A 830 20.80 -16.82 56.96
CA PRO A 830 21.72 -16.88 58.10
C PRO A 830 23.05 -17.57 57.79
N ASN A 831 23.06 -18.44 56.77
CA ASN A 831 24.26 -19.18 56.35
C ASN A 831 25.16 -18.39 55.38
N ALA A 832 24.75 -17.20 54.92
CA ALA A 832 25.58 -16.35 54.07
C ALA A 832 26.80 -15.80 54.82
N LEU A 833 26.67 -15.57 56.14
CA LEU A 833 27.72 -15.05 57.02
C LEU A 833 27.97 -15.97 58.22
N THR A 834 29.12 -15.83 58.87
CA THR A 834 29.41 -16.47 60.16
C THR A 834 28.29 -16.20 61.16
N ASN A 835 28.12 -17.11 62.14
CA ASN A 835 27.10 -16.93 63.19
C ASN A 835 27.25 -15.59 63.92
N ALA A 836 28.51 -15.12 64.11
CA ALA A 836 28.81 -13.80 64.64
C ALA A 836 28.29 -12.68 63.72
N GLY A 837 28.52 -12.78 62.41
CA GLY A 837 28.00 -11.81 61.45
C GLY A 837 26.46 -11.77 61.40
N GLY A 838 25.80 -12.93 61.49
CA GLY A 838 24.34 -13.03 61.58
C GLY A 838 23.77 -12.40 62.86
N ALA A 839 24.41 -12.63 64.01
CA ALA A 839 23.97 -12.08 65.29
C ALA A 839 24.08 -10.55 65.37
N GLU A 840 25.03 -9.95 64.64
CA GLU A 840 25.20 -8.50 64.51
C GLU A 840 24.19 -7.85 63.52
N GLY A 841 23.30 -8.64 62.92
CA GLY A 841 22.27 -8.14 62.00
C GLY A 841 22.80 -7.75 60.61
N TYR A 842 23.99 -8.25 60.21
CA TYR A 842 24.56 -7.97 58.89
C TYR A 842 23.88 -8.73 57.73
N THR A 843 22.99 -9.67 58.04
CA THR A 843 22.11 -10.33 57.06
C THR A 843 20.85 -9.52 56.74
N GLU A 844 20.62 -8.38 57.40
CA GLU A 844 19.49 -7.50 57.09
C GLU A 844 19.66 -6.79 55.74
N ILE A 845 18.55 -6.62 55.03
CA ILE A 845 18.51 -5.89 53.76
C ILE A 845 18.48 -4.38 54.01
N ASP A 846 19.32 -3.66 53.27
CA ASP A 846 19.29 -2.20 53.19
C ASP A 846 18.26 -1.76 52.14
N GLY A 847 17.00 -1.62 52.58
CA GLY A 847 15.90 -1.20 51.70
C GLY A 847 16.11 0.14 51.00
N SER A 848 16.98 1.02 51.53
CA SER A 848 17.32 2.29 50.88
C SER A 848 18.16 2.09 49.62
N ARG A 849 18.94 1.00 49.57
CA ARG A 849 19.83 0.66 48.45
C ARG A 849 19.27 -0.39 47.51
N THR A 850 18.17 -1.07 47.86
CA THR A 850 17.46 -1.97 46.93
C THR A 850 17.07 -1.24 45.64
N ARG A 851 17.40 -1.86 44.50
CA ARG A 851 17.14 -1.34 43.16
C ARG A 851 16.09 -2.20 42.47
N ILE A 852 15.06 -1.55 41.94
CA ILE A 852 14.05 -2.16 41.08
C ILE A 852 14.17 -1.44 39.73
N VAL A 853 14.47 -2.19 38.69
CA VAL A 853 14.59 -1.69 37.32
C VAL A 853 13.50 -2.36 36.50
N GLU A 854 12.50 -1.58 36.12
CA GLU A 854 11.42 -2.01 35.25
C GLU A 854 11.69 -1.50 33.84
N VAL A 855 11.58 -2.41 32.87
CA VAL A 855 11.63 -2.10 31.45
C VAL A 855 10.28 -2.50 30.86
N ASP A 856 9.56 -1.50 30.36
CA ASP A 856 8.27 -1.68 29.72
C ASP A 856 8.14 -0.83 28.45
N SER A 857 6.98 -0.88 27.81
CA SER A 857 6.70 -0.11 26.59
C SER A 857 6.73 1.42 26.79
N GLN A 858 6.77 1.93 28.03
CA GLN A 858 6.80 3.37 28.33
C GLN A 858 8.24 3.90 28.44
N THR A 859 9.21 3.03 28.73
CA THR A 859 10.64 3.40 28.61
C THR A 859 10.99 3.58 27.14
N ALA A 860 11.34 4.81 26.73
CA ALA A 860 11.67 5.22 25.36
C ALA A 860 12.82 4.43 24.68
N LEU A 861 13.44 3.50 25.40
CA LEU A 861 14.57 2.68 24.98
C LEU A 861 14.17 1.34 24.36
N THR A 862 12.93 0.85 24.56
CA THR A 862 12.49 -0.46 24.04
C THR A 862 11.34 -0.30 23.05
N SER A 863 11.62 -0.55 21.77
CA SER A 863 10.64 -0.56 20.69
C SER A 863 9.86 -1.89 20.63
N GLN A 864 9.45 -2.44 21.77
CA GLN A 864 8.89 -3.79 21.89
C GLN A 864 7.78 -3.87 22.94
N LEU A 865 6.91 -4.88 22.82
CA LEU A 865 5.86 -5.19 23.80
C LEU A 865 6.35 -6.03 24.98
N SER A 866 7.59 -6.53 24.91
CA SER A 866 8.23 -7.31 25.97
C SER A 866 8.43 -6.47 27.24
N ARG A 867 8.36 -7.12 28.40
CA ARG A 867 8.52 -6.47 29.71
C ARG A 867 9.59 -7.19 30.51
N SER A 868 10.37 -6.45 31.28
CA SER A 868 11.26 -7.07 32.25
C SER A 868 11.28 -6.31 33.58
N VAL A 869 11.48 -7.04 34.66
CA VAL A 869 11.63 -6.50 36.01
C VAL A 869 12.86 -7.15 36.62
N THR A 870 13.82 -6.31 37.02
CA THR A 870 15.04 -6.73 37.69
C THR A 870 15.07 -6.12 39.08
N VAL A 871 15.23 -6.96 40.11
CA VAL A 871 15.32 -6.52 41.50
C VAL A 871 16.66 -6.94 42.05
N VAL A 872 17.46 -5.98 42.49
CA VAL A 872 18.75 -6.23 43.14
C VAL A 872 18.71 -5.68 44.55
N GLN A 873 18.92 -6.57 45.52
CA GLN A 873 18.87 -6.24 46.94
C GLN A 873 20.27 -6.24 47.51
N TYR A 874 20.54 -5.24 48.35
CA TYR A 874 21.84 -5.04 48.98
C TYR A 874 21.70 -5.16 50.49
N GLY A 875 22.65 -5.84 51.12
CA GLY A 875 22.77 -5.90 52.57
C GLY A 875 23.45 -4.67 53.15
N LYS A 876 23.52 -4.62 54.48
CA LYS A 876 24.35 -3.64 55.20
C LYS A 876 25.84 -3.83 54.87
N ILE A 877 26.62 -2.79 55.14
CA ILE A 877 28.08 -2.83 55.00
C ILE A 877 28.65 -3.74 56.08
N THR A 878 29.43 -4.74 55.67
CA THR A 878 29.95 -5.83 56.51
C THR A 878 31.45 -6.02 56.27
N ASP A 879 32.16 -6.55 57.26
CA ASP A 879 33.61 -6.81 57.22
C ASP A 879 33.91 -8.24 56.71
N PHE A 880 34.94 -8.41 55.88
CA PHE A 880 35.35 -9.72 55.33
C PHE A 880 35.60 -10.80 56.37
N LYS A 881 35.97 -10.44 57.61
CA LYS A 881 36.12 -11.41 58.71
C LYS A 881 34.84 -12.23 58.97
N TYR A 882 33.66 -11.69 58.64
CA TYR A 882 32.39 -12.40 58.82
C TYR A 882 32.02 -13.32 57.64
N LEU A 883 32.77 -13.26 56.54
CA LEU A 883 32.57 -14.11 55.36
C LEU A 883 33.40 -15.40 55.42
N ILE A 884 34.50 -15.39 56.18
CA ILE A 884 35.45 -16.50 56.29
C ILE A 884 35.18 -17.26 57.61
N PRO A 885 35.23 -18.61 57.66
CA PRO A 885 35.09 -19.36 58.90
C PRO A 885 36.20 -19.01 59.90
N ASP A 886 35.86 -18.79 61.18
CA ASP A 886 36.87 -18.59 62.24
C ASP A 886 37.73 -19.85 62.40
N ALA A 887 39.06 -19.69 62.34
CA ALA A 887 40.03 -20.77 62.54
C ALA A 887 39.95 -21.42 63.95
N ALA A 888 39.18 -20.85 64.87
CA ALA A 888 39.03 -21.31 66.26
C ALA A 888 37.72 -22.06 66.54
N SER A 889 36.78 -22.15 65.60
CA SER A 889 35.57 -22.97 65.77
C SER A 889 35.71 -24.28 65.02
N GLY A 890 36.37 -25.26 65.65
CA GLY A 890 36.26 -26.66 65.24
C GLY A 890 34.81 -27.12 65.41
N ALA A 891 34.09 -27.23 64.30
CA ALA A 891 32.87 -28.04 64.25
C ALA A 891 33.28 -29.51 64.00
N PRO A 892 32.57 -30.48 64.59
CA PRO A 892 32.94 -31.89 64.54
C PRO A 892 32.98 -32.38 63.08
N SER A 893 33.96 -33.23 62.77
CA SER A 893 34.06 -33.88 61.47
C SER A 893 32.80 -34.70 61.21
N PHE A 894 32.08 -34.41 60.13
CA PHE A 894 31.24 -35.42 59.49
C PHE A 894 32.18 -36.41 58.77
N LYS A 895 32.74 -37.33 59.55
CA LYS A 895 33.15 -38.65 59.05
C LYS A 895 32.03 -39.63 59.41
N ASP A 896 31.76 -40.51 58.46
CA ASP A 896 30.81 -41.63 58.48
C ASP A 896 29.38 -41.33 58.01
N SER A 897 29.25 -41.33 56.69
CA SER A 897 28.04 -41.75 55.98
C SER A 897 27.88 -43.28 56.10
N SER A 898 27.49 -43.80 57.26
CA SER A 898 27.08 -45.21 57.37
C SER A 898 26.26 -45.60 58.60
N ASP A 899 25.58 -44.68 59.29
CA ASP A 899 24.61 -45.08 60.34
C ASP A 899 23.48 -44.06 60.47
N PHE A 900 22.45 -44.24 59.64
CA PHE A 900 21.08 -43.84 59.99
C PHE A 900 20.16 -44.94 59.46
N SER A 901 19.96 -45.97 60.29
CA SER A 901 18.82 -46.86 60.15
C SER A 901 17.54 -46.11 60.51
N LEU A 902 16.51 -46.32 59.71
CA LEU A 902 15.12 -46.07 60.06
C LEU A 902 14.76 -46.96 61.25
N ASP A 903 14.88 -46.45 62.47
CA ASP A 903 14.23 -46.93 63.70
C ASP A 903 14.74 -46.06 64.85
N ASP A 904 14.07 -44.93 65.13
CA ASP A 904 14.09 -44.21 66.42
C ASP A 904 13.19 -42.95 66.34
N LEU A 905 11.94 -43.14 65.91
CA LEU A 905 10.84 -42.19 66.09
C LEU A 905 9.83 -42.82 67.04
N ASP A 906 10.18 -42.87 68.32
CA ASP A 906 9.24 -43.00 69.43
C ASP A 906 9.96 -42.57 70.71
N ASP A 907 9.88 -41.29 71.06
CA ASP A 907 9.54 -40.89 72.43
C ASP A 907 9.33 -39.37 72.50
N MET A 908 8.05 -39.01 72.59
CA MET A 908 7.57 -37.77 73.18
C MET A 908 7.85 -37.82 74.68
N ASP A 909 8.57 -36.86 75.23
CA ASP A 909 8.08 -36.02 76.34
C ASP A 909 9.18 -35.13 76.92
N HIS A 910 8.73 -33.99 77.45
CA HIS A 910 9.46 -33.01 78.27
C HIS A 910 10.19 -31.88 77.51
N MET A 911 9.53 -30.72 77.38
CA MET A 911 9.75 -29.58 78.28
C MET A 911 8.98 -28.35 77.80
N GLY A 912 8.13 -27.82 78.68
CA GLY A 912 7.17 -26.76 78.38
C GLY A 912 7.74 -25.35 78.39
N PHE A 913 6.97 -24.43 77.78
CA PHE A 913 7.10 -23.00 78.00
C PHE A 913 5.73 -22.38 78.31
N LYS A 914 5.73 -21.53 79.34
CA LYS A 914 4.59 -20.80 79.90
C LYS A 914 4.18 -19.64 78.98
N SER A 915 2.88 -19.53 78.69
CA SER A 915 2.24 -18.30 78.18
C SER A 915 1.65 -17.48 79.33
N PRO A 916 1.66 -16.14 79.27
CA PRO A 916 0.87 -15.30 80.17
C PRO A 916 -0.44 -14.82 79.52
N GLY A 917 -1.55 -15.00 80.26
CA GLY A 917 -2.54 -13.94 80.49
C GLY A 917 -3.71 -13.78 79.52
N GLN A 918 -4.82 -14.46 79.83
CA GLN A 918 -6.18 -14.19 79.30
C GLN A 918 -6.77 -12.85 79.81
N SER A 919 -7.67 -12.28 79.01
CA SER A 919 -8.89 -11.64 79.52
C SER A 919 -10.10 -12.11 78.70
N THR A 920 -11.12 -12.57 79.42
CA THR A 920 -12.33 -13.32 79.04
C THR A 920 -13.55 -12.45 78.80
N SER A 921 -14.45 -12.89 77.89
CA SER A 921 -15.93 -12.93 78.01
C SER A 921 -16.52 -13.06 76.59
N GLU A 922 -17.53 -13.84 76.21
CA GLU A 922 -18.48 -14.78 76.82
C GLU A 922 -19.11 -15.55 75.63
N ALA A 923 -19.50 -16.80 75.83
CA ALA A 923 -20.08 -17.70 74.81
C ALA A 923 -21.63 -17.61 74.81
N PRO A 924 -22.43 -18.55 74.24
CA PRO A 924 -22.18 -19.54 73.18
C PRO A 924 -23.32 -19.61 72.13
N THR A 925 -23.08 -20.22 70.97
CA THR A 925 -24.01 -21.21 70.38
C THR A 925 -23.38 -21.96 69.20
N MET A 926 -23.48 -23.28 69.27
CA MET A 926 -23.26 -24.31 68.23
C MET A 926 -24.49 -25.24 68.33
N PRO A 927 -24.75 -26.25 67.47
CA PRO A 927 -24.09 -26.72 66.23
C PRO A 927 -25.17 -27.11 65.15
N PRO A 928 -25.07 -28.14 64.27
CA PRO A 928 -23.97 -28.74 63.47
C PRO A 928 -24.30 -28.92 61.95
N THR A 929 -23.22 -29.08 61.14
CA THR A 929 -22.86 -30.17 60.19
C THR A 929 -23.84 -30.87 59.21
N PHE A 930 -23.24 -31.38 58.11
CA PHE A 930 -23.63 -32.39 57.09
C PHE A 930 -24.17 -31.84 55.76
N GLY A 931 -23.76 -32.27 54.57
CA GLY A 931 -22.84 -33.33 54.11
C GLY A 931 -22.76 -33.28 52.57
N GLN A 932 -21.73 -33.92 51.98
CA GLN A 932 -21.71 -34.28 50.55
C GLN A 932 -22.80 -35.32 50.24
N PRO A 933 -23.21 -35.50 48.97
CA PRO A 933 -22.59 -36.56 48.17
C PRO A 933 -22.47 -36.31 46.64
N GLU A 934 -21.40 -36.92 46.10
CA GLU A 934 -21.29 -37.69 44.85
C GLU A 934 -21.75 -37.17 43.48
N ALA A 935 -20.86 -37.40 42.52
CA ALA A 935 -21.04 -37.27 41.08
C ALA A 935 -21.88 -38.42 40.50
N PRO A 936 -22.52 -38.23 39.32
CA PRO A 936 -22.94 -39.34 38.49
C PRO A 936 -22.19 -39.46 37.16
N ASP A 937 -22.11 -40.73 36.82
CA ASP A 937 -21.59 -41.50 35.68
C ASP A 937 -21.93 -40.99 34.27
N LEU A 938 -21.06 -41.34 33.32
CA LEU A 938 -21.14 -41.10 31.88
C LEU A 938 -21.49 -42.41 31.18
N SER A 939 -22.77 -42.62 30.90
CA SER A 939 -23.23 -43.60 29.90
C SER A 939 -24.63 -43.21 29.40
N ASP A 940 -24.81 -43.29 28.08
CA ASP A 940 -26.04 -43.11 27.29
C ASP A 940 -26.38 -41.64 26.94
N LEU A 941 -26.02 -41.16 25.74
CA LEU A 941 -26.57 -41.40 24.38
C LEU A 941 -27.58 -40.32 23.97
N ASP A 942 -27.22 -39.68 22.84
CA ASP A 942 -28.05 -39.10 21.78
C ASP A 942 -29.34 -38.34 22.12
N GLU A 943 -29.40 -37.07 21.69
CA GLU A 943 -30.23 -36.60 20.56
C GLU A 943 -30.31 -35.05 20.59
N THR A 944 -30.01 -34.43 19.45
CA THR A 944 -30.46 -33.09 19.00
C THR A 944 -30.19 -31.86 19.89
N PHE A 945 -29.27 -30.98 19.48
CA PHE A 945 -29.54 -29.59 19.07
C PHE A 945 -28.27 -28.90 18.53
#